data_AF-A0A1H7LRZ6-F1
#
_entry.id   AF-A0A1H7LRZ6-F1
#
_cell.length_a   1.000
_cell.length_b   1.000
_cell.length_c   1.000
_cell.angle_alpha   90.00
_cell.angle_beta   90.00
_cell.angle_gamma   90.00
#
_symmetry.space_group_name_H-M   'P 1'
#
loop_
_entity.id
_entity.type
_entity.pdbx_description
1 polymer ?
#
loop_
_entity_poly.entity_id
_entity_poly.type
_entity_poly.pdbx_seq_one_letter_code
_entity_poly.pdbx_strand_id
1 'polypeptide(L)'
;MSGNYTLKKVTAGLLAFVLAAGMMPVSAESFSKDGAAVVAVTAVNEKEETEIWSGKGKGTKAEPYQITSSDEWKKLAEKVNEGESFSGKYFKLTKDITVTEMIGKNEHPTETVSRPFSGIFDGNGHTLTVKIDESEKEADKMTHCAAPFCGVKDAVIKNFTVNGSVKSGIHSAGVVGAALGTLEIENVQVNAEISGGTHNGGLVGHSYGTAVKITNCGFNGTVKASDVACGLIGWCGDNGNVTVTNCLIDGKCTEAVSIDPVAAGTSGKVTIKNTYSTFEAVGANNLVFTGEVKKVSDITAPVAVEELVYDEEEHELITAGSVKDAKMVYSLSVDGNYTRDLPKVKDAGDYEVWYKLEGMGNCTAKFVKVTVERADIEPTVSVANWAFGDEPSVPVVDGNKGEGEVKFEYKSKDAEDSEYTDKVPTEVGNYTLRATIAETQNFKGAEALADFTLEIKYTWHDAAEASCDKDGNTGYFDGSDGKFYVFADGAYQEIEKDSWKVPATGHTYGDPEWKFTADYRTAIASFKCEDCGHVENVKTLVTSKIKDATCTEEGKAVYSAMIEFNGKKYTETKEIVLPAVGHSYTKTEWIWNKNASGATVNVICEKCGDVKTGKAEISVKTINPTYNAEGKKIYTATATIDGVEYTDVRTITISKLSTATELSYEAGNGSAVLSWTPVASAEKYAVCAYISGTWHKLDEVDGTSYEFKGLNPGTVYRVAVIAYANGSWSTDVSNWIGVACKSKFPGVDVEVSHKRFKLTWTPVEGAERYAIGAYINGEWKILAREDGDVTSVISPEFESGTYKMVVCARINGEWDLRKLESRTFEVTID
;
A
#
# COMPACT_ATOMS: atom_id res chain seq x y z
N MET A 1 -12.37 -12.53 57.98
CA MET A 1 -13.28 -11.45 57.52
C MET A 1 -13.78 -11.82 56.15
N SER A 2 -15.05 -11.53 55.95
CA SER A 2 -15.97 -11.82 54.84
C SER A 2 -15.53 -11.32 53.46
N GLY A 3 -15.96 -12.01 52.40
CA GLY A 3 -16.08 -11.43 51.06
C GLY A 3 -16.32 -12.44 49.92
N ASN A 4 -17.59 -12.80 49.68
CA ASN A 4 -18.09 -13.53 48.50
C ASN A 4 -17.81 -12.80 47.16
N TYR A 5 -17.70 -13.52 46.03
CA TYR A 5 -18.78 -13.65 45.02
C TYR A 5 -18.35 -14.31 43.68
N THR A 6 -19.08 -15.39 43.36
CA THR A 6 -19.61 -15.86 42.06
C THR A 6 -18.69 -16.29 40.89
N LEU A 7 -18.66 -17.62 40.67
CA LEU A 7 -18.40 -18.25 39.37
C LEU A 7 -19.75 -18.50 38.66
N LYS A 8 -19.94 -17.99 37.44
CA LYS A 8 -21.06 -18.36 36.56
C LYS A 8 -20.59 -19.41 35.53
N LYS A 9 -21.46 -20.40 35.34
CA LYS A 9 -21.38 -21.59 34.47
C LYS A 9 -20.94 -21.30 33.02
N VAL A 10 -20.15 -22.22 32.45
CA VAL A 10 -20.35 -22.76 31.09
C VAL A 10 -20.11 -24.29 31.09
N THR A 11 -21.18 -25.01 30.78
CA THR A 11 -21.36 -26.35 30.17
C THR A 11 -20.10 -27.03 29.60
N ALA A 12 -19.68 -28.24 30.03
CA ALA A 12 -20.28 -29.58 29.99
C ALA A 12 -20.16 -30.32 28.64
N GLY A 13 -19.43 -31.44 28.66
CA GLY A 13 -19.46 -32.53 27.69
C GLY A 13 -18.06 -33.10 27.42
N LEU A 14 -17.76 -34.39 27.57
CA LEU A 14 -18.42 -35.52 28.22
C LEU A 14 -17.28 -36.55 28.43
N LEU A 15 -17.11 -37.08 29.65
CA LEU A 15 -16.28 -38.25 29.94
C LEU A 15 -17.20 -39.34 30.48
N ALA A 16 -17.23 -40.51 29.82
CA ALA A 16 -17.73 -41.77 30.38
C ALA A 16 -17.14 -42.93 29.54
N PHE A 17 -16.19 -43.69 30.08
CA PHE A 17 -16.36 -44.95 30.84
C PHE A 17 -16.75 -46.16 29.97
N VAL A 18 -15.92 -47.22 29.97
CA VAL A 18 -16.15 -48.49 30.70
C VAL A 18 -14.99 -49.47 30.44
N LEU A 19 -14.44 -50.00 31.54
CA LEU A 19 -13.55 -51.16 31.68
C LEU A 19 -14.34 -52.48 31.63
N ALA A 20 -13.74 -53.56 31.12
CA ALA A 20 -13.74 -54.92 31.72
C ALA A 20 -12.83 -55.83 30.87
N ALA A 21 -11.63 -56.24 31.31
CA ALA A 21 -11.27 -57.14 32.42
C ALA A 21 -11.51 -58.63 32.13
N GLY A 22 -10.42 -59.35 31.86
CA GLY A 22 -10.23 -60.75 32.23
C GLY A 22 -9.13 -60.82 33.31
N MET A 23 -9.54 -61.09 34.55
CA MET A 23 -8.70 -61.27 35.75
C MET A 23 -7.93 -62.62 35.65
N MET A 24 -6.86 -62.96 36.39
CA MET A 24 -6.63 -62.89 37.86
C MET A 24 -5.20 -63.49 38.16
N PRO A 25 -4.73 -63.68 39.42
CA PRO A 25 -3.80 -62.80 40.14
C PRO A 25 -2.47 -63.47 40.58
N VAL A 26 -1.48 -62.69 41.06
CA VAL A 26 -0.59 -63.13 42.16
C VAL A 26 -0.29 -61.93 43.08
N SER A 27 -0.41 -62.20 44.38
CA SER A 27 -0.25 -61.30 45.52
C SER A 27 1.21 -60.98 45.87
N ALA A 28 1.41 -59.71 46.22
CA ALA A 28 2.21 -59.10 47.29
C ALA A 28 3.36 -59.85 48.01
N GLU A 29 4.41 -59.03 48.26
CA GLU A 29 5.42 -59.09 49.35
C GLU A 29 6.51 -60.17 49.20
N SER A 30 7.81 -59.91 49.39
CA SER A 30 8.57 -58.89 50.12
C SER A 30 10.05 -59.02 49.72
N PHE A 31 10.86 -57.95 49.67
CA PHE A 31 12.24 -57.98 50.17
C PHE A 31 12.82 -56.58 50.42
N SER A 32 13.65 -56.52 51.46
CA SER A 32 14.12 -55.38 52.24
C SER A 32 15.37 -54.66 51.67
N LYS A 33 15.49 -53.36 52.03
CA LYS A 33 16.66 -52.61 52.55
C LYS A 33 18.06 -53.21 52.31
N ASP A 34 19.11 -52.49 51.89
CA ASP A 34 19.39 -51.07 51.73
C ASP A 34 20.50 -50.94 50.67
N GLY A 35 20.36 -49.97 49.78
CA GLY A 35 21.34 -49.60 48.77
C GLY A 35 20.86 -48.34 48.08
N ALA A 36 21.19 -47.19 48.65
CA ALA A 36 20.79 -45.89 48.13
C ALA A 36 21.44 -45.63 46.75
N ALA A 37 20.66 -45.82 45.68
CA ALA A 37 20.87 -45.16 44.41
C ALA A 37 19.82 -44.05 44.31
N VAL A 38 20.28 -42.81 44.40
CA VAL A 38 19.47 -41.62 44.18
C VAL A 38 19.14 -41.56 42.70
N VAL A 39 17.94 -41.98 42.31
CA VAL A 39 17.38 -41.59 41.00
C VAL A 39 16.83 -40.19 41.20
N ALA A 40 17.68 -39.19 40.91
CA ALA A 40 17.21 -37.85 40.64
C ALA A 40 16.36 -37.91 39.37
N VAL A 41 15.05 -38.05 39.52
CA VAL A 41 14.11 -37.68 38.48
C VAL A 41 14.12 -36.16 38.46
N THR A 42 14.95 -35.58 37.63
CA THR A 42 14.83 -34.17 37.24
C THR A 42 13.50 -34.04 36.50
N ALA A 43 12.50 -33.52 37.20
CA ALA A 43 11.36 -32.90 36.57
C ALA A 43 11.90 -31.73 35.75
N VAL A 44 11.95 -31.88 34.43
CA VAL A 44 12.29 -30.78 33.52
C VAL A 44 11.07 -29.85 33.49
N ASN A 45 11.30 -28.58 33.82
CA ASN A 45 10.30 -27.53 33.86
C ASN A 45 9.70 -27.29 32.45
N GLU A 46 8.53 -27.85 32.15
CA GLU A 46 7.68 -27.43 31.00
C GLU A 46 7.23 -25.96 31.09
N LYS A 47 7.49 -25.27 32.20
CA LYS A 47 7.06 -23.89 32.47
C LYS A 47 7.91 -22.80 31.78
N GLU A 48 9.18 -23.06 31.47
CA GLU A 48 10.10 -22.04 30.92
C GLU A 48 10.09 -21.97 29.38
N GLU A 49 9.90 -23.10 28.69
CA GLU A 49 9.84 -23.17 27.22
C GLU A 49 8.72 -22.28 26.65
N THR A 50 7.62 -22.16 27.40
CA THR A 50 6.45 -21.35 27.06
C THR A 50 6.60 -19.84 27.28
N GLU A 51 7.56 -19.36 28.08
CA GLU A 51 7.67 -17.92 28.37
C GLU A 51 8.46 -17.14 27.32
N ILE A 52 9.59 -17.66 26.84
CA ILE A 52 10.47 -16.95 25.88
C ILE A 52 9.75 -16.69 24.55
N TRP A 53 8.96 -17.68 24.12
CA TRP A 53 8.24 -17.65 22.85
C TRP A 53 6.74 -17.34 23.00
N SER A 54 6.28 -16.99 24.21
CA SER A 54 4.88 -16.61 24.45
C SER A 54 4.45 -15.48 23.52
N GLY A 55 3.39 -15.70 22.75
CA GLY A 55 2.86 -14.73 21.79
C GLY A 55 3.70 -14.53 20.53
N LYS A 56 4.74 -15.35 20.28
CA LYS A 56 5.66 -15.24 19.14
C LYS A 56 5.65 -16.49 18.24
N GLY A 57 4.54 -17.22 18.24
CA GLY A 57 4.38 -18.49 17.52
C GLY A 57 4.41 -19.70 18.46
N LYS A 58 4.17 -20.89 17.89
CA LYS A 58 4.08 -22.18 18.60
C LYS A 58 5.15 -23.17 18.14
N GLY A 59 6.11 -22.72 17.33
CA GLY A 59 7.13 -23.57 16.71
C GLY A 59 6.56 -24.57 15.71
N THR A 60 5.37 -24.29 15.15
CA THR A 60 4.75 -25.12 14.10
C THR A 60 4.99 -24.49 12.72
N LYS A 61 4.76 -25.23 11.63
CA LYS A 61 4.90 -24.69 10.28
C LYS A 61 4.00 -23.47 10.02
N ALA A 62 2.77 -23.48 10.56
CA ALA A 62 1.80 -22.38 10.41
C ALA A 62 2.08 -21.21 11.36
N GLU A 63 2.60 -21.50 12.55
CA GLU A 63 2.94 -20.52 13.58
C GLU A 63 4.40 -20.73 14.03
N PRO A 64 5.40 -20.40 13.20
CA PRO A 64 6.81 -20.55 13.56
C PRO A 64 7.20 -19.60 14.69
N TYR A 65 8.17 -19.97 15.50
CA TYR A 65 8.77 -19.07 16.47
C TYR A 65 9.46 -17.90 15.77
N GLN A 66 9.05 -16.68 16.06
CA GLN A 66 9.57 -15.47 15.42
C GLN A 66 10.83 -14.97 16.14
N ILE A 67 11.91 -14.79 15.37
CA ILE A 67 13.16 -14.17 15.82
C ILE A 67 13.22 -12.78 15.16
N THR A 68 13.04 -11.77 16.00
CA THR A 68 12.88 -10.36 15.62
C THR A 68 14.11 -9.53 15.97
N SER A 69 15.07 -10.09 16.70
CA SER A 69 16.27 -9.40 17.19
C SER A 69 17.45 -10.33 17.50
N SER A 70 18.65 -9.74 17.59
CA SER A 70 19.88 -10.43 18.04
C SER A 70 19.77 -11.01 19.45
N ASP A 71 19.04 -10.37 20.37
CA ASP A 71 18.85 -10.89 21.73
C ASP A 71 18.01 -12.17 21.75
N GLU A 72 17.06 -12.31 20.84
CA GLU A 72 16.24 -13.52 20.71
C GLU A 72 17.01 -14.66 20.07
N TRP A 73 17.87 -14.35 19.09
CA TRP A 73 18.85 -15.31 18.59
C TRP A 73 19.73 -15.83 19.73
N LYS A 74 20.25 -14.92 20.57
CA LYS A 74 21.06 -15.29 21.73
C LYS A 74 20.31 -16.22 22.69
N LYS A 75 19.03 -15.94 22.99
CA LYS A 75 18.21 -16.81 23.84
C LYS A 75 18.00 -18.20 23.23
N LEU A 76 17.79 -18.29 21.92
CA LEU A 76 17.73 -19.58 21.23
C LEU A 76 19.06 -20.34 21.34
N ALA A 77 20.18 -19.64 21.11
CA ALA A 77 21.51 -20.22 21.28
C ALA A 77 21.72 -20.74 22.70
N GLU A 78 21.37 -19.96 23.73
CA GLU A 78 21.44 -20.37 25.14
C GLU A 78 20.64 -21.66 25.40
N LYS A 79 19.39 -21.75 24.92
CA LYS A 79 18.55 -22.95 25.11
C LYS A 79 19.07 -24.19 24.41
N VAL A 80 19.51 -24.06 23.16
CA VAL A 80 20.17 -25.17 22.46
C VAL A 80 21.44 -25.59 23.18
N ASN A 81 22.22 -24.61 23.64
CA ASN A 81 23.43 -24.86 24.40
C ASN A 81 23.16 -25.41 25.80
N GLU A 82 21.95 -25.35 26.33
CA GLU A 82 21.52 -26.04 27.56
C GLU A 82 21.07 -27.50 27.30
N GLY A 83 20.89 -27.89 26.04
CA GLY A 83 20.56 -29.25 25.61
C GLY A 83 19.21 -29.39 24.89
N GLU A 84 18.50 -28.28 24.66
CA GLU A 84 17.21 -28.31 23.97
C GLU A 84 17.39 -28.36 22.44
N SER A 85 17.10 -29.51 21.82
CA SER A 85 17.36 -29.70 20.38
C SER A 85 16.40 -28.94 19.45
N PHE A 86 15.18 -28.63 19.91
CA PHE A 86 14.08 -28.11 19.09
C PHE A 86 13.73 -28.98 17.86
N SER A 87 13.87 -30.31 17.98
CA SER A 87 13.53 -31.25 16.91
C SER A 87 12.10 -31.02 16.38
N GLY A 88 11.98 -30.84 15.05
CA GLY A 88 10.71 -30.64 14.36
C GLY A 88 10.05 -29.26 14.58
N LYS A 89 10.70 -28.34 15.30
CA LYS A 89 10.18 -26.99 15.52
C LYS A 89 10.59 -26.03 14.41
N TYR A 90 9.74 -25.05 14.13
CA TYR A 90 9.96 -24.04 13.09
C TYR A 90 10.32 -22.68 13.67
N PHE A 91 11.33 -22.04 13.10
CA PHE A 91 11.80 -20.70 13.43
C PHE A 91 11.80 -19.82 12.18
N LYS A 92 11.44 -18.54 12.35
CA LYS A 92 11.41 -17.56 11.26
C LYS A 92 12.04 -16.23 11.69
N LEU A 93 12.98 -15.71 10.90
CA LEU A 93 13.43 -14.32 11.07
C LEU A 93 12.35 -13.34 10.57
N THR A 94 12.23 -12.20 11.23
CA THR A 94 11.36 -11.09 10.76
C THR A 94 12.14 -9.82 10.45
N LYS A 95 13.45 -9.81 10.72
CA LYS A 95 14.37 -8.68 10.54
C LYS A 95 15.79 -9.20 10.32
N ASP A 96 16.63 -8.35 9.75
CA ASP A 96 18.08 -8.55 9.71
C ASP A 96 18.64 -8.46 11.14
N ILE A 97 19.59 -9.35 11.47
CA ILE A 97 20.17 -9.42 12.82
C ILE A 97 21.69 -9.61 12.77
N THR A 98 22.36 -9.22 13.86
CA THR A 98 23.77 -9.56 14.11
C THR A 98 23.86 -10.81 14.97
N VAL A 99 24.75 -11.74 14.61
CA VAL A 99 24.99 -13.00 15.32
C VAL A 99 26.38 -13.02 15.91
N THR A 100 26.47 -13.02 17.23
CA THR A 100 27.73 -13.17 18.00
C THR A 100 27.76 -14.49 18.78
N GLU A 101 26.60 -15.03 19.13
CA GLU A 101 26.46 -16.29 19.87
C GLU A 101 26.09 -17.42 18.92
N MET A 102 26.78 -18.55 19.03
CA MET A 102 26.55 -19.71 18.16
C MET A 102 25.44 -20.60 18.72
N ILE A 103 24.54 -21.04 17.85
CA ILE A 103 23.54 -22.06 18.16
C ILE A 103 24.20 -23.43 18.09
N GLY A 104 24.14 -24.15 19.21
CA GLY A 104 24.74 -25.47 19.35
C GLY A 104 26.15 -25.42 19.92
N LYS A 105 26.57 -26.55 20.49
CA LYS A 105 27.87 -26.67 21.15
C LYS A 105 28.56 -27.97 20.77
N ASN A 106 29.88 -27.90 20.65
CA ASN A 106 30.76 -29.05 20.53
C ASN A 106 31.74 -29.07 21.73
N GLU A 107 31.39 -29.84 22.76
CA GLU A 107 32.23 -30.01 23.95
C GLU A 107 33.23 -31.15 23.69
N HIS A 108 34.49 -30.81 23.36
CA HIS A 108 35.69 -31.67 23.23
C HIS A 108 36.06 -32.16 21.80
N PRO A 109 37.36 -32.15 21.42
CA PRO A 109 37.86 -32.53 20.08
C PRO A 109 37.69 -34.01 19.67
N THR A 110 36.99 -34.83 20.45
CA THR A 110 36.81 -36.27 20.19
C THR A 110 35.35 -36.71 20.13
N GLU A 111 34.40 -35.80 20.37
CA GLU A 111 32.98 -36.11 20.34
C GLU A 111 32.29 -35.42 19.14
N THR A 112 31.32 -36.11 18.55
CA THR A 112 30.32 -35.53 17.65
C THR A 112 29.52 -34.46 18.40
N VAL A 113 29.14 -33.36 17.72
CA VAL A 113 28.32 -32.24 18.26
C VAL A 113 27.43 -32.67 19.42
N SER A 114 27.73 -32.20 20.64
CA SER A 114 27.09 -32.68 21.87
C SER A 114 25.73 -32.06 22.12
N ARG A 115 25.47 -30.87 21.57
CA ARG A 115 24.20 -30.15 21.69
C ARG A 115 23.79 -29.57 20.34
N PRO A 116 23.30 -30.40 19.40
CA PRO A 116 22.94 -29.93 18.06
C PRO A 116 21.56 -29.26 18.04
N PHE A 117 21.38 -28.31 17.11
CA PHE A 117 20.07 -27.83 16.72
C PHE A 117 19.42 -28.77 15.69
N SER A 118 18.14 -29.10 15.88
CA SER A 118 17.38 -30.04 15.05
C SER A 118 16.06 -29.47 14.51
N GLY A 119 15.95 -28.14 14.45
CA GLY A 119 14.76 -27.47 13.94
C GLY A 119 14.81 -27.13 12.44
N ILE A 120 13.74 -26.49 11.99
CA ILE A 120 13.62 -25.84 10.69
C ILE A 120 13.80 -24.34 10.90
N PHE A 121 14.81 -23.75 10.26
CA PHE A 121 15.10 -22.32 10.30
C PHE A 121 14.83 -21.67 8.94
N ASP A 122 13.88 -20.74 8.90
CA ASP A 122 13.54 -19.93 7.72
C ASP A 122 13.97 -18.48 7.96
N GLY A 123 15.03 -18.05 7.31
CA GLY A 123 15.51 -16.68 7.37
C GLY A 123 14.61 -15.66 6.67
N ASN A 124 13.59 -16.11 5.91
CA ASN A 124 12.56 -15.26 5.32
C ASN A 124 13.10 -14.07 4.49
N GLY A 125 14.24 -14.25 3.82
CA GLY A 125 14.91 -13.24 3.01
C GLY A 125 15.78 -12.24 3.79
N HIS A 126 15.86 -12.36 5.11
CA HIS A 126 16.65 -11.46 5.96
C HIS A 126 18.15 -11.80 5.97
N THR A 127 18.94 -10.86 6.48
CA THR A 127 20.40 -10.99 6.60
C THR A 127 20.83 -11.37 8.02
N LEU A 128 21.69 -12.39 8.13
CA LEU A 128 22.49 -12.68 9.32
C LEU A 128 23.88 -12.05 9.15
N THR A 129 24.19 -11.03 9.95
CA THR A 129 25.55 -10.47 10.03
C THR A 129 26.32 -11.20 11.12
N VAL A 130 27.14 -12.18 10.74
CA VAL A 130 27.93 -12.98 11.69
C VAL A 130 29.19 -12.23 12.13
N LYS A 131 29.45 -12.23 13.43
CA LYS A 131 30.64 -11.65 14.07
C LYS A 131 31.16 -12.63 15.12
N ILE A 132 31.67 -13.76 14.64
CA ILE A 132 32.22 -14.81 15.48
C ILE A 132 33.74 -14.72 15.36
N ASP A 133 34.41 -14.34 16.45
CA ASP A 133 35.87 -14.37 16.54
C ASP A 133 36.25 -15.03 17.86
N GLU A 134 36.93 -16.18 17.79
CA GLU A 134 37.49 -16.85 18.96
C GLU A 134 39.01 -16.97 18.89
N SER A 135 39.67 -16.18 18.04
CA SER A 135 41.14 -16.22 17.88
C SER A 135 41.93 -15.81 19.12
N GLU A 136 41.27 -15.17 20.10
CA GLU A 136 41.84 -14.86 21.41
C GLU A 136 41.66 -15.98 22.45
N LYS A 137 40.90 -17.05 22.13
CA LYS A 137 40.74 -18.19 23.04
C LYS A 137 41.97 -19.10 22.98
N GLU A 138 42.35 -19.65 24.13
CA GLU A 138 43.34 -20.72 24.22
C GLU A 138 42.93 -21.92 23.36
N ALA A 139 43.90 -22.61 22.74
CA ALA A 139 43.65 -23.67 21.75
C ALA A 139 42.77 -24.82 22.27
N ASP A 140 42.87 -25.15 23.56
CA ASP A 140 42.06 -26.17 24.25
C ASP A 140 40.62 -25.71 24.55
N LYS A 141 40.33 -24.42 24.40
CA LYS A 141 39.03 -23.78 24.62
C LYS A 141 38.37 -23.27 23.35
N MET A 142 39.03 -23.41 22.20
CA MET A 142 38.46 -23.05 20.90
C MET A 142 37.35 -24.03 20.51
N THR A 143 36.28 -23.51 19.91
CA THR A 143 35.17 -24.35 19.44
C THR A 143 35.62 -25.13 18.22
N HIS A 144 35.39 -26.44 18.17
CA HIS A 144 35.84 -27.28 17.05
C HIS A 144 35.21 -26.87 15.70
N CYS A 145 33.96 -26.38 15.72
CA CYS A 145 33.17 -26.08 14.52
C CYS A 145 32.48 -24.71 14.65
N ALA A 146 33.13 -23.62 14.24
CA ALA A 146 32.58 -22.28 14.43
C ALA A 146 31.69 -21.85 13.24
N ALA A 147 30.46 -21.45 13.53
CA ALA A 147 29.46 -20.96 12.57
C ALA A 147 28.26 -20.42 13.35
N PRO A 148 27.34 -19.64 12.75
CA PRO A 148 26.10 -19.24 13.42
C PRO A 148 25.32 -20.45 13.96
N PHE A 149 25.29 -21.57 13.22
CA PHE A 149 24.92 -22.87 13.76
C PHE A 149 26.19 -23.70 13.95
N CYS A 150 26.78 -23.67 15.15
CA CYS A 150 27.99 -24.42 15.48
C CYS A 150 27.81 -25.92 15.18
N GLY A 151 26.62 -26.47 15.48
CA GLY A 151 26.31 -27.84 15.11
C GLY A 151 24.82 -28.13 15.01
N VAL A 152 24.47 -28.99 14.06
CA VAL A 152 23.09 -29.36 13.74
C VAL A 152 22.92 -30.86 13.57
N LYS A 153 21.68 -31.33 13.73
CA LYS A 153 21.28 -32.71 13.47
C LYS A 153 19.87 -32.74 12.89
N ASP A 154 19.67 -33.37 11.74
CA ASP A 154 18.33 -33.51 11.12
C ASP A 154 17.64 -32.14 10.90
N ALA A 155 18.38 -31.18 10.34
CA ALA A 155 17.97 -29.78 10.27
C ALA A 155 17.71 -29.30 8.82
N VAL A 156 16.82 -28.30 8.71
CA VAL A 156 16.53 -27.59 7.45
C VAL A 156 16.77 -26.10 7.67
N ILE A 157 17.63 -25.50 6.85
CA ILE A 157 18.08 -24.11 7.01
C ILE A 157 17.93 -23.39 5.67
N LYS A 158 17.14 -22.32 5.61
CA LYS A 158 16.81 -21.71 4.31
C LYS A 158 16.48 -20.23 4.30
N ASN A 159 16.55 -19.62 3.12
CA ASN A 159 16.07 -18.27 2.79
C ASN A 159 16.75 -17.11 3.55
N PHE A 160 18.08 -16.98 3.50
CA PHE A 160 18.76 -15.80 4.07
C PHE A 160 20.10 -15.52 3.42
N THR A 161 20.60 -14.32 3.68
CA THR A 161 21.97 -13.92 3.37
C THR A 161 22.83 -13.94 4.62
N VAL A 162 24.08 -14.40 4.51
CA VAL A 162 25.09 -14.30 5.56
C VAL A 162 26.18 -13.31 5.14
N ASN A 163 26.39 -12.28 5.95
CA ASN A 163 27.46 -11.31 5.81
C ASN A 163 28.35 -11.31 7.07
N GLY A 164 29.51 -10.65 7.02
CA GLY A 164 30.39 -10.49 8.18
C GLY A 164 31.55 -11.50 8.17
N SER A 165 31.93 -12.00 9.34
CA SER A 165 33.09 -12.88 9.48
C SER A 165 32.92 -13.96 10.54
N VAL A 166 33.50 -15.12 10.24
CA VAL A 166 33.69 -16.23 11.18
C VAL A 166 35.18 -16.54 11.24
N LYS A 167 35.76 -16.36 12.43
CA LYS A 167 37.18 -16.58 12.70
C LYS A 167 37.36 -17.45 13.94
N SER A 168 37.49 -18.76 13.77
CA SER A 168 37.86 -19.71 14.84
C SER A 168 37.53 -21.15 14.43
N GLY A 169 38.13 -22.13 15.11
CA GLY A 169 37.75 -23.53 15.07
C GLY A 169 38.46 -24.32 13.99
N ILE A 170 38.36 -25.64 14.05
CA ILE A 170 39.01 -26.55 13.09
C ILE A 170 38.17 -26.65 11.80
N HIS A 171 36.84 -26.50 11.94
CA HIS A 171 35.85 -26.55 10.86
C HIS A 171 34.92 -25.34 10.85
N SER A 172 35.42 -24.20 10.39
CA SER A 172 34.64 -22.96 10.31
C SER A 172 33.77 -22.90 9.07
N ALA A 173 32.61 -22.26 9.19
CA ALA A 173 31.75 -21.98 8.05
C ALA A 173 30.80 -20.80 8.25
N GLY A 174 30.23 -20.33 7.13
CA GLY A 174 29.24 -19.25 7.14
C GLY A 174 27.86 -19.65 7.66
N VAL A 175 27.48 -20.93 7.62
CA VAL A 175 26.14 -21.38 8.05
C VAL A 175 26.21 -22.43 9.14
N VAL A 176 26.80 -23.59 8.85
CA VAL A 176 26.84 -24.75 9.75
C VAL A 176 28.28 -25.18 10.01
N GLY A 177 28.70 -25.24 11.26
CA GLY A 177 30.03 -25.73 11.61
C GLY A 177 30.12 -27.24 11.38
N ALA A 178 29.27 -28.00 12.07
CA ALA A 178 29.18 -29.45 11.95
C ALA A 178 27.75 -29.95 11.70
N ALA A 179 27.62 -30.90 10.79
CA ALA A 179 26.33 -31.53 10.46
C ALA A 179 26.32 -33.02 10.85
N LEU A 180 25.20 -33.46 11.44
CA LEU A 180 24.90 -34.85 11.78
C LEU A 180 23.54 -35.27 11.19
N GLY A 181 23.36 -36.56 10.91
CA GLY A 181 22.08 -37.10 10.41
C GLY A 181 21.78 -36.62 8.98
N THR A 182 20.75 -35.80 8.82
CA THR A 182 20.45 -35.10 7.55
C THR A 182 20.57 -33.58 7.68
N LEU A 183 21.04 -32.92 6.62
CA LEU A 183 21.05 -31.45 6.54
C LEU A 183 20.57 -30.99 5.16
N GLU A 184 19.55 -30.13 5.14
CA GLU A 184 19.14 -29.41 3.95
C GLU A 184 19.42 -27.91 4.10
N ILE A 185 20.16 -27.34 3.14
CA ILE A 185 20.38 -25.90 3.00
C ILE A 185 19.77 -25.44 1.68
N GLU A 186 18.84 -24.48 1.73
CA GLU A 186 18.11 -24.00 0.57
C GLU A 186 18.08 -22.48 0.48
N ASN A 187 18.37 -21.91 -0.70
CA ASN A 187 18.20 -20.47 -0.94
C ASN A 187 18.99 -19.60 0.07
N VAL A 188 20.25 -19.97 0.30
CA VAL A 188 21.17 -19.25 1.20
C VAL A 188 22.34 -18.66 0.41
N GLN A 189 22.62 -17.37 0.62
CA GLN A 189 23.76 -16.66 0.03
C GLN A 189 24.78 -16.32 1.11
N VAL A 190 26.03 -16.77 0.99
CA VAL A 190 27.10 -16.45 1.94
C VAL A 190 28.12 -15.50 1.30
N ASN A 191 28.28 -14.30 1.86
CA ASN A 191 29.26 -13.29 1.47
C ASN A 191 30.32 -13.06 2.57
N ALA A 192 30.39 -13.93 3.58
CA ALA A 192 31.24 -13.75 4.75
C ALA A 192 32.71 -14.12 4.51
N GLU A 193 33.61 -13.55 5.31
CA GLU A 193 34.99 -14.02 5.44
C GLU A 193 35.05 -15.14 6.48
N ILE A 194 35.50 -16.32 6.06
CA ILE A 194 35.60 -17.51 6.87
C ILE A 194 37.07 -17.86 6.99
N SER A 195 37.58 -17.80 8.21
CA SER A 195 38.95 -18.14 8.52
C SER A 195 38.97 -19.05 9.75
N GLY A 196 39.75 -20.11 9.69
CA GLY A 196 39.78 -21.12 10.73
C GLY A 196 41.06 -21.92 10.67
N GLY A 197 41.06 -23.05 11.38
CA GLY A 197 42.13 -24.01 11.43
C GLY A 197 42.28 -24.79 10.14
N THR A 198 42.04 -26.11 10.17
CA THR A 198 42.46 -27.00 9.09
C THR A 198 41.47 -27.10 7.93
N HIS A 199 40.16 -27.26 8.17
CA HIS A 199 39.21 -27.59 7.09
C HIS A 199 37.96 -26.73 7.13
N ASN A 200 37.91 -25.67 6.31
CA ASN A 200 36.84 -24.69 6.34
C ASN A 200 36.01 -24.73 5.05
N GLY A 201 34.72 -24.45 5.18
CA GLY A 201 33.79 -24.42 4.06
C GLY A 201 32.96 -23.13 4.02
N GLY A 202 32.54 -22.71 2.83
CA GLY A 202 31.71 -21.51 2.70
C GLY A 202 30.37 -21.63 3.43
N LEU A 203 29.69 -22.78 3.32
CA LEU A 203 28.38 -23.03 3.94
C LEU A 203 28.49 -24.00 5.12
N VAL A 204 29.20 -25.11 4.95
CA VAL A 204 29.32 -26.18 5.96
C VAL A 204 30.79 -26.45 6.26
N GLY A 205 31.17 -26.50 7.54
CA GLY A 205 32.55 -26.78 7.93
C GLY A 205 32.88 -28.26 7.74
N HIS A 206 32.15 -29.13 8.45
CA HIS A 206 32.36 -30.57 8.44
C HIS A 206 31.03 -31.33 8.36
N SER A 207 30.89 -32.20 7.35
CA SER A 207 29.68 -33.00 7.17
C SER A 207 29.74 -34.39 7.82
N TYR A 208 30.91 -34.90 8.21
CA TYR A 208 31.06 -36.28 8.70
C TYR A 208 30.49 -37.27 7.66
N GLY A 209 29.72 -38.27 8.09
CA GLY A 209 28.98 -39.20 7.21
C GLY A 209 27.54 -38.76 6.94
N THR A 210 27.21 -37.48 7.10
CA THR A 210 25.86 -36.92 6.98
C THR A 210 25.41 -36.86 5.51
N ALA A 211 24.11 -37.06 5.29
CA ALA A 211 23.47 -36.75 4.02
C ALA A 211 23.19 -35.24 3.93
N VAL A 212 23.95 -34.51 3.12
CA VAL A 212 23.85 -33.06 2.96
C VAL A 212 23.28 -32.70 1.59
N LYS A 213 22.26 -31.85 1.57
CA LYS A 213 21.65 -31.31 0.35
C LYS A 213 21.74 -29.79 0.34
N ILE A 214 22.43 -29.25 -0.65
CA ILE A 214 22.59 -27.80 -0.85
C ILE A 214 21.91 -27.43 -2.17
N THR A 215 20.82 -26.66 -2.09
CA THR A 215 19.99 -26.33 -3.26
C THR A 215 19.80 -24.83 -3.39
N ASN A 216 19.87 -24.29 -4.60
CA ASN A 216 19.59 -22.88 -4.88
C ASN A 216 20.45 -21.91 -4.03
N CYS A 217 21.68 -22.27 -3.67
CA CYS A 217 22.53 -21.48 -2.78
C CYS A 217 23.65 -20.73 -3.54
N GLY A 218 24.27 -19.76 -2.89
CA GLY A 218 25.46 -19.11 -3.43
C GLY A 218 26.52 -18.81 -2.38
N PHE A 219 27.76 -18.74 -2.84
CA PHE A 219 28.92 -18.35 -2.05
C PHE A 219 29.72 -17.29 -2.82
N ASN A 220 29.87 -16.11 -2.24
CA ASN A 220 30.66 -14.98 -2.76
C ASN A 220 31.62 -14.44 -1.68
N GLY A 221 31.87 -15.25 -0.64
CA GLY A 221 32.77 -14.92 0.46
C GLY A 221 34.22 -15.29 0.19
N THR A 222 35.02 -15.33 1.25
CA THR A 222 36.39 -15.88 1.21
C THR A 222 36.54 -16.98 2.26
N VAL A 223 37.16 -18.10 1.90
CA VAL A 223 37.53 -19.18 2.83
C VAL A 223 39.04 -19.29 2.91
N LYS A 224 39.59 -19.21 4.12
CA LYS A 224 40.99 -19.47 4.45
C LYS A 224 41.10 -20.65 5.40
N ALA A 225 41.98 -21.59 5.13
CA ALA A 225 42.25 -22.75 5.98
C ALA A 225 43.69 -23.22 5.77
N SER A 226 44.29 -23.91 6.74
CA SER A 226 45.67 -24.41 6.60
C SER A 226 45.80 -25.70 5.79
N ASP A 227 44.73 -26.49 5.64
CA ASP A 227 44.75 -27.77 4.91
C ASP A 227 43.71 -27.79 3.78
N VAL A 228 42.42 -27.60 4.08
CA VAL A 228 41.33 -27.63 3.09
C VAL A 228 40.44 -26.40 3.16
N ALA A 229 40.27 -25.71 2.03
CA ALA A 229 39.33 -24.61 1.89
C ALA A 229 38.35 -24.87 0.73
N CYS A 230 37.07 -25.03 1.04
CA CYS A 230 36.06 -25.31 0.03
C CYS A 230 34.97 -24.24 -0.06
N GLY A 231 34.42 -24.05 -1.27
CA GLY A 231 33.37 -23.05 -1.51
C GLY A 231 32.05 -23.40 -0.82
N LEU A 232 31.72 -24.68 -0.67
CA LEU A 232 30.50 -25.12 0.02
C LEU A 232 30.78 -25.90 1.31
N ILE A 233 31.39 -27.08 1.23
CA ILE A 233 31.61 -27.97 2.38
C ILE A 233 33.10 -28.18 2.60
N GLY A 234 33.63 -27.80 3.77
CA GLY A 234 35.06 -27.87 4.07
C GLY A 234 35.59 -29.31 4.08
N TRP A 235 34.98 -30.18 4.88
CA TRP A 235 35.42 -31.58 4.99
C TRP A 235 34.26 -32.57 5.06
N CYS A 236 34.34 -33.59 4.23
CA CYS A 236 33.49 -34.77 4.28
C CYS A 236 34.23 -35.91 4.97
N GLY A 237 33.64 -36.43 6.05
CA GLY A 237 34.16 -37.61 6.73
C GLY A 237 33.80 -38.88 5.97
N ASP A 238 34.00 -40.03 6.61
CA ASP A 238 33.79 -41.31 5.96
C ASP A 238 32.33 -41.53 5.55
N ASN A 239 32.14 -42.01 4.31
CA ASN A 239 30.83 -42.23 3.69
C ASN A 239 29.96 -40.98 3.57
N GLY A 240 30.55 -39.78 3.47
CA GLY A 240 29.80 -38.54 3.24
C GLY A 240 28.94 -38.62 1.96
N ASN A 241 27.69 -38.16 2.01
CA ASN A 241 26.79 -38.14 0.86
C ASN A 241 26.28 -36.72 0.64
N VAL A 242 26.73 -36.08 -0.44
CA VAL A 242 26.45 -34.67 -0.71
C VAL A 242 25.70 -34.54 -2.04
N THR A 243 24.63 -33.76 -2.05
CA THR A 243 23.94 -33.33 -3.28
C THR A 243 23.95 -31.81 -3.39
N VAL A 244 24.47 -31.29 -4.50
CA VAL A 244 24.50 -29.85 -4.79
C VAL A 244 23.69 -29.59 -6.06
N THR A 245 22.76 -28.64 -6.00
CA THR A 245 21.92 -28.29 -7.14
C THR A 245 21.69 -26.79 -7.26
N ASN A 246 21.79 -26.22 -8.46
CA ASN A 246 21.45 -24.82 -8.76
C ASN A 246 22.27 -23.80 -7.94
N CYS A 247 23.57 -24.06 -7.76
CA CYS A 247 24.42 -23.25 -6.89
C CYS A 247 25.49 -22.45 -7.65
N LEU A 248 25.78 -21.23 -7.18
CA LEU A 248 26.84 -20.37 -7.73
C LEU A 248 27.94 -20.15 -6.68
N ILE A 249 29.16 -20.56 -7.02
CA ILE A 249 30.37 -20.38 -6.21
C ILE A 249 31.23 -19.29 -6.86
N ASP A 250 30.99 -18.03 -6.49
CA ASP A 250 31.68 -16.83 -6.97
C ASP A 250 32.64 -16.25 -5.90
N GLY A 251 32.99 -17.06 -4.90
CA GLY A 251 33.89 -16.67 -3.83
C GLY A 251 35.35 -17.05 -4.09
N LYS A 252 36.17 -16.93 -3.04
CA LYS A 252 37.60 -17.29 -3.10
C LYS A 252 37.96 -18.27 -1.99
N CYS A 253 38.79 -19.25 -2.31
CA CYS A 253 39.40 -20.17 -1.34
C CYS A 253 40.92 -20.01 -1.42
N THR A 254 41.59 -19.81 -0.28
CA THR A 254 43.02 -19.47 -0.23
C THR A 254 43.73 -20.07 0.99
N GLU A 255 45.06 -20.04 0.99
CA GLU A 255 45.94 -20.45 2.10
C GLU A 255 45.91 -21.96 2.47
N ALA A 256 45.16 -22.77 1.70
CA ALA A 256 45.00 -24.19 1.91
C ALA A 256 45.86 -25.06 0.98
N VAL A 257 46.15 -26.29 1.42
CA VAL A 257 46.83 -27.32 0.63
C VAL A 257 45.91 -27.85 -0.48
N SER A 258 44.63 -28.04 -0.18
CA SER A 258 43.60 -28.38 -1.15
C SER A 258 42.47 -27.36 -1.15
N ILE A 259 42.00 -27.05 -2.35
CA ILE A 259 40.89 -26.15 -2.61
C ILE A 259 39.89 -26.88 -3.49
N ASP A 260 38.60 -26.79 -3.19
CA ASP A 260 37.56 -27.37 -4.04
C ASP A 260 36.32 -26.46 -4.04
N PRO A 261 35.68 -26.18 -5.20
CA PRO A 261 34.46 -25.38 -5.24
C PRO A 261 33.33 -25.94 -4.37
N VAL A 262 33.24 -27.27 -4.27
CA VAL A 262 32.14 -27.96 -3.60
C VAL A 262 32.60 -28.58 -2.30
N ALA A 263 33.49 -29.57 -2.34
CA ALA A 263 33.86 -30.31 -1.13
C ALA A 263 35.15 -31.12 -1.27
N ALA A 264 35.87 -31.34 -0.18
CA ALA A 264 36.91 -32.36 -0.08
C ALA A 264 36.71 -33.26 1.14
N GLY A 265 37.36 -34.43 1.18
CA GLY A 265 37.16 -35.38 2.27
C GLY A 265 37.90 -36.71 2.13
N THR A 266 37.63 -37.64 3.06
CA THR A 266 38.28 -38.97 3.12
C THR A 266 37.63 -40.01 2.22
N SER A 267 36.30 -40.10 2.20
CA SER A 267 35.54 -41.01 1.34
C SER A 267 34.07 -40.60 1.28
N GLY A 268 33.41 -40.81 0.15
CA GLY A 268 32.00 -40.41 -0.01
C GLY A 268 31.60 -40.15 -1.45
N LYS A 269 30.32 -39.83 -1.66
CA LYS A 269 29.74 -39.50 -2.96
C LYS A 269 29.28 -38.04 -2.98
N VAL A 270 29.58 -37.32 -4.05
CA VAL A 270 29.11 -35.96 -4.30
C VAL A 270 28.36 -35.93 -5.62
N THR A 271 27.07 -35.58 -5.61
CA THR A 271 26.24 -35.44 -6.81
C THR A 271 26.01 -33.97 -7.12
N ILE A 272 26.35 -33.54 -8.33
CA ILE A 272 26.31 -32.14 -8.75
C ILE A 272 25.37 -31.98 -9.94
N LYS A 273 24.47 -30.99 -9.85
CA LYS A 273 23.57 -30.60 -10.93
C LYS A 273 23.50 -29.09 -11.06
N ASN A 274 23.74 -28.58 -12.27
CA ASN A 274 23.57 -27.15 -12.57
C ASN A 274 24.27 -26.24 -11.54
N THR A 275 25.58 -26.40 -11.40
CA THR A 275 26.39 -25.66 -10.44
C THR A 275 27.54 -24.97 -11.18
N TYR A 276 27.77 -23.70 -10.87
CA TYR A 276 28.81 -22.89 -11.48
C TYR A 276 29.86 -22.46 -10.45
N SER A 277 31.12 -22.32 -10.87
CA SER A 277 32.22 -21.82 -10.03
C SER A 277 33.18 -20.91 -10.80
N THR A 278 33.71 -19.87 -10.15
CA THR A 278 34.77 -19.00 -10.70
C THR A 278 36.19 -19.50 -10.48
N PHE A 279 36.36 -20.56 -9.70
CA PHE A 279 37.64 -21.24 -9.52
C PHE A 279 37.51 -22.77 -9.66
N GLU A 280 38.65 -23.43 -9.83
CA GLU A 280 38.74 -24.88 -10.02
C GLU A 280 39.38 -25.55 -8.79
N ALA A 281 39.18 -26.86 -8.69
CA ALA A 281 39.78 -27.65 -7.62
C ALA A 281 41.32 -27.73 -7.77
N VAL A 282 42.01 -27.73 -6.63
CA VAL A 282 43.46 -27.86 -6.49
C VAL A 282 43.76 -28.84 -5.36
N GLY A 283 44.74 -29.72 -5.55
CA GLY A 283 45.10 -30.74 -4.56
C GLY A 283 44.34 -32.06 -4.76
N ALA A 284 44.68 -33.05 -3.94
CA ALA A 284 44.09 -34.38 -4.01
C ALA A 284 42.78 -34.44 -3.21
N ASN A 285 41.79 -35.15 -3.74
CA ASN A 285 40.48 -35.35 -3.12
C ASN A 285 40.07 -36.83 -3.27
N ASN A 286 39.60 -37.45 -2.19
CA ASN A 286 39.21 -38.87 -2.19
C ASN A 286 37.70 -39.08 -2.35
N LEU A 287 36.94 -38.00 -2.56
CA LEU A 287 35.50 -38.07 -2.85
C LEU A 287 35.22 -38.50 -4.29
N VAL A 288 34.11 -39.22 -4.49
CA VAL A 288 33.64 -39.65 -5.81
C VAL A 288 32.56 -38.68 -6.30
N PHE A 289 32.86 -37.95 -7.38
CA PHE A 289 31.95 -36.98 -7.96
C PHE A 289 31.10 -37.57 -9.09
N THR A 290 29.81 -37.26 -9.10
CA THR A 290 28.87 -37.54 -10.20
C THR A 290 28.26 -36.23 -10.69
N GLY A 291 28.43 -35.94 -11.97
CA GLY A 291 28.18 -34.61 -12.53
C GLY A 291 29.41 -33.71 -12.44
N GLU A 292 29.28 -32.45 -12.84
CA GLU A 292 30.40 -31.51 -12.89
C GLU A 292 30.00 -30.11 -12.42
N VAL A 293 30.95 -29.40 -11.81
CA VAL A 293 30.89 -27.95 -11.61
C VAL A 293 31.34 -27.30 -12.90
N LYS A 294 30.51 -26.45 -13.49
CA LYS A 294 30.87 -25.70 -14.69
C LYS A 294 31.66 -24.45 -14.31
N LYS A 295 32.85 -24.30 -14.87
CA LYS A 295 33.63 -23.08 -14.69
C LYS A 295 32.97 -21.90 -15.39
N VAL A 296 32.89 -20.75 -14.73
CA VAL A 296 32.48 -19.47 -15.30
C VAL A 296 33.54 -18.41 -15.02
N SER A 297 33.65 -17.42 -15.89
CA SER A 297 34.55 -16.28 -15.69
C SER A 297 33.95 -15.02 -16.32
N ASP A 298 34.61 -13.88 -16.08
CA ASP A 298 34.28 -12.61 -16.73
C ASP A 298 32.82 -12.18 -16.51
N ILE A 299 32.32 -12.41 -15.29
CA ILE A 299 30.96 -12.02 -14.91
C ILE A 299 30.90 -10.49 -14.81
N THR A 300 30.26 -9.84 -15.78
CA THR A 300 29.98 -8.41 -15.76
C THR A 300 28.50 -8.17 -15.46
N ALA A 301 28.23 -7.28 -14.51
CA ALA A 301 26.87 -6.85 -14.22
C ALA A 301 26.24 -6.14 -15.43
N PRO A 302 24.90 -6.18 -15.59
CA PRO A 302 24.22 -5.26 -16.48
C PRO A 302 24.45 -3.81 -16.05
N VAL A 303 24.32 -2.89 -16.99
CA VAL A 303 24.47 -1.44 -16.74
C VAL A 303 23.13 -0.77 -16.99
N ALA A 304 22.71 0.12 -16.08
CA ALA A 304 21.50 0.92 -16.25
C ALA A 304 21.59 1.74 -17.54
N VAL A 305 20.47 1.85 -18.26
CA VAL A 305 20.34 2.86 -19.30
C VAL A 305 20.09 4.20 -18.61
N GLU A 306 20.93 5.18 -18.90
CA GLU A 306 20.85 6.52 -18.31
C GLU A 306 19.93 7.43 -19.14
N GLU A 307 19.50 8.54 -18.54
CA GLU A 307 18.72 9.60 -19.21
C GLU A 307 17.39 9.12 -19.83
N LEU A 308 16.79 8.06 -19.30
CA LEU A 308 15.46 7.62 -19.70
C LEU A 308 14.42 8.64 -19.24
N VAL A 309 13.58 9.09 -20.17
CA VAL A 309 12.45 9.99 -19.92
C VAL A 309 11.22 9.36 -20.56
N TYR A 310 10.07 9.44 -19.88
CA TYR A 310 8.81 8.98 -20.45
C TYR A 310 8.51 9.64 -21.81
N ASP A 311 8.24 8.84 -22.83
CA ASP A 311 7.94 9.30 -24.20
C ASP A 311 6.79 8.51 -24.86
N GLU A 312 6.02 7.78 -24.05
CA GLU A 312 4.94 6.89 -24.46
C GLU A 312 5.37 5.56 -25.13
N GLU A 313 6.67 5.30 -25.29
CA GLU A 313 7.22 4.02 -25.79
C GLU A 313 7.75 3.12 -24.66
N GLU A 314 8.04 1.85 -24.98
CA GLU A 314 8.68 0.91 -24.05
C GLU A 314 10.20 1.02 -24.12
N HIS A 315 10.85 1.29 -22.98
CA HIS A 315 12.30 1.40 -22.87
C HIS A 315 12.91 0.17 -22.25
N GLU A 316 14.00 -0.32 -22.84
CA GLU A 316 14.88 -1.28 -22.18
C GLU A 316 15.59 -0.59 -21.02
N LEU A 317 15.52 -1.18 -19.84
CA LEU A 317 16.05 -0.56 -18.61
C LEU A 317 17.56 -0.73 -18.45
N ILE A 318 18.13 -1.76 -19.07
CA ILE A 318 19.54 -2.11 -18.90
C ILE A 318 20.17 -2.52 -20.22
N THR A 319 21.47 -2.31 -20.32
CA THR A 319 22.31 -3.07 -21.25
C THR A 319 22.68 -4.41 -20.61
N ALA A 320 22.63 -5.47 -21.41
CA ALA A 320 22.85 -6.83 -20.92
C ALA A 320 24.24 -6.99 -20.29
N GLY A 321 24.28 -7.53 -19.07
CA GLY A 321 25.51 -8.06 -18.48
C GLY A 321 26.03 -9.27 -19.26
N SER A 322 27.26 -9.68 -18.98
CA SER A 322 27.90 -10.80 -19.70
C SER A 322 28.54 -11.80 -18.74
N VAL A 323 28.68 -13.03 -19.20
CA VAL A 323 29.38 -14.10 -18.49
C VAL A 323 29.90 -15.10 -19.51
N LYS A 324 31.11 -15.61 -19.30
CA LYS A 324 31.67 -16.66 -20.14
C LYS A 324 31.11 -18.03 -19.72
N ASP A 325 30.73 -18.85 -20.70
CA ASP A 325 30.27 -20.25 -20.54
C ASP A 325 28.98 -20.45 -19.72
N ALA A 326 28.25 -19.36 -19.45
CA ALA A 326 26.90 -19.36 -18.87
C ALA A 326 26.02 -18.31 -19.55
N LYS A 327 24.80 -18.12 -19.04
CA LYS A 327 23.85 -17.11 -19.53
C LYS A 327 23.27 -16.34 -18.36
N MET A 328 23.06 -15.04 -18.56
CA MET A 328 22.36 -14.18 -17.61
C MET A 328 20.86 -14.22 -17.88
N VAL A 329 20.06 -14.06 -16.83
CA VAL A 329 18.60 -13.89 -16.88
C VAL A 329 18.18 -12.73 -15.98
N TYR A 330 17.06 -12.08 -16.32
CA TYR A 330 16.60 -10.82 -15.75
C TYR A 330 15.13 -10.88 -15.32
N SER A 331 14.75 -10.05 -14.35
CA SER A 331 13.38 -9.91 -13.82
C SER A 331 13.20 -8.53 -13.18
N LEU A 332 11.97 -8.00 -13.15
CA LEU A 332 11.61 -6.79 -12.38
C LEU A 332 11.30 -7.09 -10.91
N SER A 333 11.47 -8.33 -10.47
CA SER A 333 11.24 -8.78 -9.09
C SER A 333 12.20 -9.91 -8.71
N VAL A 334 12.71 -9.88 -7.48
CA VAL A 334 13.62 -10.91 -6.93
C VAL A 334 13.03 -12.32 -6.96
N ASP A 335 11.70 -12.44 -6.83
CA ASP A 335 10.96 -13.70 -6.89
C ASP A 335 10.14 -13.86 -8.18
N GLY A 336 10.40 -12.98 -9.17
CA GLY A 336 9.73 -12.98 -10.45
C GLY A 336 10.19 -14.09 -11.39
N ASN A 337 9.58 -14.12 -12.57
CA ASN A 337 9.99 -15.03 -13.63
C ASN A 337 11.24 -14.47 -14.33
N TYR A 338 12.37 -15.14 -14.17
CA TYR A 338 13.62 -14.74 -14.80
C TYR A 338 13.68 -15.23 -16.26
N THR A 339 13.90 -14.30 -17.19
CA THR A 339 14.00 -14.60 -18.63
C THR A 339 15.29 -14.04 -19.21
N ARG A 340 15.66 -14.44 -20.44
CA ARG A 340 16.82 -13.86 -21.13
C ARG A 340 16.53 -12.52 -21.79
N ASP A 341 15.25 -12.14 -21.87
CA ASP A 341 14.84 -10.88 -22.47
C ASP A 341 15.14 -9.73 -21.51
N LEU A 342 15.54 -8.59 -22.08
CA LEU A 342 15.82 -7.39 -21.28
C LEU A 342 14.50 -6.79 -20.79
N PRO A 343 14.37 -6.47 -19.49
CA PRO A 343 13.14 -5.88 -18.97
C PRO A 343 12.86 -4.53 -19.61
N LYS A 344 11.60 -4.34 -20.01
CA LYS A 344 11.08 -3.10 -20.58
C LYS A 344 9.96 -2.55 -19.74
N VAL A 345 9.88 -1.22 -19.68
CA VAL A 345 8.78 -0.50 -19.05
C VAL A 345 8.46 0.74 -19.87
N LYS A 346 7.21 1.18 -19.77
CA LYS A 346 6.75 2.42 -20.40
C LYS A 346 6.70 3.57 -19.41
N ASP A 347 6.19 3.34 -18.20
CA ASP A 347 5.91 4.40 -17.24
C ASP A 347 7.18 4.94 -16.56
N ALA A 348 7.15 6.22 -16.18
CA ALA A 348 8.17 6.81 -15.33
C ALA A 348 8.16 6.18 -13.94
N GLY A 349 9.33 6.08 -13.31
CA GLY A 349 9.49 5.49 -11.99
C GLY A 349 10.89 4.94 -11.73
N ASP A 350 11.07 4.49 -10.48
CA ASP A 350 12.29 3.81 -10.04
C ASP A 350 12.09 2.28 -10.12
N TYR A 351 12.99 1.61 -10.82
CA TYR A 351 12.93 0.19 -11.08
C TYR A 351 14.17 -0.53 -10.55
N GLU A 352 13.97 -1.71 -9.96
CA GLU A 352 15.05 -2.64 -9.63
C GLU A 352 15.05 -3.78 -10.65
N VAL A 353 16.04 -3.78 -11.54
CA VAL A 353 16.24 -4.88 -12.50
C VAL A 353 17.12 -5.93 -11.86
N TRP A 354 16.50 -7.03 -11.46
CA TRP A 354 17.16 -8.18 -10.86
C TRP A 354 17.80 -9.06 -11.93
N TYR A 355 19.01 -9.55 -11.68
CA TYR A 355 19.76 -10.41 -12.59
C TYR A 355 20.48 -11.53 -11.84
N LYS A 356 20.64 -12.68 -12.50
CA LYS A 356 21.42 -13.83 -12.02
C LYS A 356 21.86 -14.71 -13.19
N LEU A 357 22.69 -15.72 -12.92
CA LEU A 357 22.96 -16.77 -13.90
C LEU A 357 21.76 -17.72 -14.04
N GLU A 358 21.50 -18.15 -15.26
CA GLU A 358 20.39 -19.04 -15.60
C GLU A 358 20.44 -20.34 -14.77
N GLY A 359 19.29 -20.69 -14.17
CA GLY A 359 19.15 -21.90 -13.36
C GLY A 359 19.71 -21.80 -11.93
N MET A 360 20.33 -20.69 -11.52
CA MET A 360 20.76 -20.49 -10.14
C MET A 360 19.60 -20.11 -9.21
N GLY A 361 19.76 -20.33 -7.91
CA GLY A 361 18.81 -19.86 -6.89
C GLY A 361 18.64 -18.34 -6.84
N ASN A 362 17.47 -17.86 -6.40
CA ASN A 362 17.18 -16.43 -6.29
C ASN A 362 18.05 -15.71 -5.25
N CYS A 363 18.59 -16.40 -4.24
CA CYS A 363 19.54 -15.80 -3.30
C CYS A 363 20.82 -15.27 -3.98
N THR A 364 21.14 -15.75 -5.19
CA THR A 364 22.29 -15.29 -5.98
C THR A 364 21.99 -14.04 -6.79
N ALA A 365 20.72 -13.62 -6.86
CA ALA A 365 20.30 -12.49 -7.65
C ALA A 365 20.81 -11.18 -7.05
N LYS A 366 21.30 -10.33 -7.94
CA LYS A 366 21.70 -8.94 -7.66
C LYS A 366 20.75 -8.04 -8.44
N PHE A 367 20.74 -6.74 -8.16
CA PHE A 367 19.93 -5.80 -8.93
C PHE A 367 20.71 -4.55 -9.33
N VAL A 368 20.20 -3.90 -10.38
CA VAL A 368 20.62 -2.57 -10.82
C VAL A 368 19.40 -1.65 -10.70
N LYS A 369 19.61 -0.46 -10.13
CA LYS A 369 18.57 0.58 -10.09
C LYS A 369 18.57 1.34 -11.40
N VAL A 370 17.38 1.59 -11.93
CA VAL A 370 17.17 2.36 -13.15
C VAL A 370 16.00 3.30 -12.91
N THR A 371 16.15 4.57 -13.26
CA THR A 371 15.11 5.57 -13.13
C THR A 371 14.68 5.99 -14.53
N VAL A 372 13.37 5.94 -14.77
CA VAL A 372 12.73 6.59 -15.92
C VAL A 372 12.13 7.89 -15.40
N GLU A 373 12.71 9.01 -15.81
CA GLU A 373 12.28 10.34 -15.40
C GLU A 373 10.92 10.69 -16.02
N ARG A 374 10.17 11.52 -15.29
CA ARG A 374 8.91 12.08 -15.80
C ARG A 374 9.20 13.06 -16.94
N ALA A 375 8.35 13.05 -17.95
CA ALA A 375 8.40 13.99 -19.05
C ALA A 375 8.03 15.40 -18.60
N ASP A 376 8.70 16.41 -19.16
CA ASP A 376 8.29 17.80 -19.00
C ASP A 376 7.00 18.07 -19.79
N ILE A 377 6.24 19.05 -19.33
CA ILE A 377 5.08 19.60 -20.04
C ILE A 377 5.27 21.10 -20.28
N GLU A 378 4.74 21.59 -21.40
CA GLU A 378 4.76 23.01 -21.76
C GLU A 378 3.32 23.53 -21.86
N PRO A 379 2.62 23.72 -20.73
CA PRO A 379 1.24 24.18 -20.75
C PRO A 379 1.15 25.66 -21.13
N THR A 380 0.00 26.04 -21.66
CA THR A 380 -0.39 27.45 -21.80
C THR A 380 -1.73 27.67 -21.10
N VAL A 381 -1.94 28.86 -20.57
CA VAL A 381 -3.23 29.28 -20.03
C VAL A 381 -3.70 30.52 -20.77
N SER A 382 -5.01 30.64 -20.96
CA SER A 382 -5.64 31.84 -21.51
C SER A 382 -6.92 32.14 -20.74
N VAL A 383 -7.24 33.42 -20.61
CA VAL A 383 -8.50 33.90 -20.04
C VAL A 383 -8.88 35.17 -20.79
N ALA A 384 -10.15 35.28 -21.20
CA ALA A 384 -10.62 36.46 -21.90
C ALA A 384 -10.75 37.64 -20.92
N ASN A 385 -10.64 38.87 -21.43
CA ASN A 385 -11.03 40.07 -20.67
C ASN A 385 -12.54 40.03 -20.41
N TRP A 386 -12.99 40.60 -19.30
CA TRP A 386 -14.42 40.79 -19.02
C TRP A 386 -14.70 42.19 -18.47
N ALA A 387 -15.98 42.58 -18.45
CA ALA A 387 -16.38 43.88 -17.94
C ALA A 387 -16.69 43.82 -16.44
N PHE A 388 -16.44 44.92 -15.74
CA PHE A 388 -16.85 45.08 -14.34
C PHE A 388 -18.35 44.89 -14.21
N GLY A 389 -18.75 43.95 -13.34
CA GLY A 389 -20.15 43.56 -13.10
C GLY A 389 -20.65 42.35 -13.90
N ASP A 390 -19.91 41.90 -14.92
CA ASP A 390 -20.25 40.69 -15.68
C ASP A 390 -19.75 39.41 -14.96
N GLU A 391 -20.27 38.24 -15.36
CA GLU A 391 -19.75 36.95 -14.90
C GLU A 391 -18.27 36.78 -15.32
N PRO A 392 -17.37 36.31 -14.43
CA PRO A 392 -15.95 36.16 -14.77
C PRO A 392 -15.70 35.18 -15.92
N SER A 393 -14.72 35.51 -16.76
CA SER A 393 -14.28 34.61 -17.83
C SER A 393 -13.63 33.34 -17.26
N VAL A 394 -13.93 32.20 -17.85
CA VAL A 394 -13.38 30.89 -17.44
C VAL A 394 -11.98 30.70 -18.05
N PRO A 395 -10.93 30.47 -17.26
CA PRO A 395 -9.62 30.13 -17.79
C PRO A 395 -9.62 28.81 -18.58
N VAL A 396 -8.82 28.77 -19.64
CA VAL A 396 -8.61 27.58 -20.48
C VAL A 396 -7.12 27.24 -20.46
N VAL A 397 -6.80 25.99 -20.13
CA VAL A 397 -5.44 25.45 -20.16
C VAL A 397 -5.30 24.48 -21.33
N ASP A 398 -4.25 24.67 -22.11
CA ASP A 398 -3.81 23.74 -23.17
C ASP A 398 -2.43 23.16 -22.82
N GLY A 399 -2.07 22.03 -23.41
CA GLY A 399 -0.78 21.38 -23.16
C GLY A 399 -0.66 20.64 -21.81
N ASN A 400 -1.76 20.47 -21.07
CA ASN A 400 -1.83 19.66 -19.83
C ASN A 400 -1.76 18.15 -20.15
N LYS A 401 -0.59 17.68 -20.62
CA LYS A 401 -0.34 16.26 -20.86
C LYS A 401 -0.33 15.50 -19.53
N GLY A 402 -1.02 14.36 -19.50
CA GLY A 402 -1.18 13.56 -18.27
C GLY A 402 -2.39 13.94 -17.41
N GLU A 403 -3.14 14.98 -17.79
CA GLU A 403 -4.37 15.42 -17.09
C GLU A 403 -4.12 15.75 -15.60
N GLY A 404 -3.00 16.44 -15.31
CA GLY A 404 -2.70 16.92 -13.97
C GLY A 404 -3.78 17.85 -13.44
N GLU A 405 -4.05 17.79 -12.13
CA GLU A 405 -5.00 18.70 -11.48
C GLU A 405 -4.52 20.15 -11.63
N VAL A 406 -5.42 21.06 -12.03
CA VAL A 406 -5.09 22.46 -12.31
C VAL A 406 -5.65 23.36 -11.21
N LYS A 407 -4.79 24.20 -10.63
CA LYS A 407 -5.16 25.26 -9.69
C LYS A 407 -4.95 26.63 -10.35
N PHE A 408 -5.95 27.52 -10.24
CA PHE A 408 -5.88 28.89 -10.72
C PHE A 408 -5.71 29.89 -9.58
N GLU A 409 -4.79 30.82 -9.74
CA GLU A 409 -4.55 31.92 -8.82
C GLU A 409 -4.35 33.23 -9.58
N TYR A 410 -4.71 34.36 -8.95
CA TYR A 410 -4.72 35.68 -9.57
C TYR A 410 -3.93 36.67 -8.71
N LYS A 411 -3.27 37.62 -9.36
CA LYS A 411 -2.71 38.81 -8.73
C LYS A 411 -2.86 40.02 -9.65
N SER A 412 -2.76 41.22 -9.09
CA SER A 412 -2.58 42.42 -9.93
C SER A 412 -1.30 42.29 -10.74
N LYS A 413 -1.30 42.73 -12.01
CA LYS A 413 -0.22 42.47 -12.97
C LYS A 413 1.18 42.80 -12.43
N ASP A 414 1.32 43.94 -11.76
CA ASP A 414 2.59 44.44 -11.22
C ASP A 414 2.84 44.07 -9.75
N ALA A 415 2.01 43.21 -9.14
CA ALA A 415 2.19 42.76 -7.76
C ALA A 415 3.26 41.65 -7.64
N GLU A 416 3.76 41.43 -6.43
CA GLU A 416 4.73 40.37 -6.14
C GLU A 416 4.08 38.97 -6.20
N ASP A 417 4.86 37.91 -6.50
CA ASP A 417 4.34 36.53 -6.61
C ASP A 417 3.80 35.97 -5.27
N SER A 418 4.13 36.58 -4.14
CA SER A 418 3.54 36.23 -2.85
C SER A 418 2.08 36.68 -2.70
N GLU A 419 1.57 37.53 -3.61
CA GLU A 419 0.22 38.09 -3.56
C GLU A 419 -0.82 37.28 -4.35
N TYR A 420 -0.41 36.19 -5.02
CA TYR A 420 -1.34 35.30 -5.69
C TYR A 420 -2.42 34.75 -4.72
N THR A 421 -3.67 34.80 -5.14
CA THR A 421 -4.83 34.30 -4.40
C THR A 421 -5.77 33.52 -5.32
N ASP A 422 -6.49 32.54 -4.77
CA ASP A 422 -7.58 31.82 -5.44
C ASP A 422 -8.83 32.69 -5.69
N LYS A 423 -8.84 33.94 -5.25
CA LYS A 423 -9.95 34.88 -5.43
C LYS A 423 -9.89 35.52 -6.81
N VAL A 424 -10.95 35.32 -7.59
CA VAL A 424 -11.16 36.00 -8.87
C VAL A 424 -11.26 37.51 -8.64
N PRO A 425 -10.51 38.35 -9.38
CA PRO A 425 -10.55 39.79 -9.22
C PRO A 425 -11.95 40.40 -9.48
N THR A 426 -12.32 41.36 -8.65
CA THR A 426 -13.61 42.08 -8.75
C THR A 426 -13.45 43.59 -8.95
N GLU A 427 -12.22 44.12 -8.98
CA GLU A 427 -11.94 45.54 -9.17
C GLU A 427 -11.37 45.80 -10.57
N VAL A 428 -11.67 46.96 -11.16
CA VAL A 428 -11.18 47.32 -12.51
C VAL A 428 -9.66 47.41 -12.46
N GLY A 429 -8.97 46.73 -13.40
CA GLY A 429 -7.51 46.68 -13.38
C GLY A 429 -6.92 45.64 -14.33
N ASN A 430 -5.58 45.62 -14.37
CA ASN A 430 -4.80 44.61 -15.10
C ASN A 430 -4.32 43.53 -14.12
N TYR A 431 -4.50 42.28 -14.51
CA TYR A 431 -4.23 41.12 -13.67
C TYR A 431 -3.39 40.08 -14.41
N THR A 432 -2.67 39.28 -13.63
CA THR A 432 -1.98 38.07 -14.11
C THR A 432 -2.62 36.86 -13.43
N LEU A 433 -3.04 35.90 -14.26
CA LEU A 433 -3.50 34.58 -13.88
C LEU A 433 -2.31 33.60 -13.91
N ARG A 434 -2.17 32.78 -12.87
CA ARG A 434 -1.30 31.61 -12.82
C ARG A 434 -2.14 30.34 -12.80
N ALA A 435 -1.84 29.41 -13.70
CA ALA A 435 -2.31 28.04 -13.67
C ALA A 435 -1.16 27.12 -13.23
N THR A 436 -1.30 26.49 -12.07
CA THR A 436 -0.35 25.50 -11.56
C THR A 436 -0.92 24.10 -11.80
N ILE A 437 -0.20 23.28 -12.56
CA ILE A 437 -0.58 21.91 -12.93
C ILE A 437 0.20 20.94 -12.04
N ALA A 438 -0.52 20.06 -11.35
CA ALA A 438 0.08 19.03 -10.50
C ALA A 438 0.83 17.97 -11.32
N GLU A 439 1.91 17.44 -10.74
CA GLU A 439 2.61 16.29 -11.33
C GLU A 439 1.73 15.04 -11.36
N THR A 440 2.00 14.15 -12.32
CA THR A 440 1.30 12.87 -12.50
C THR A 440 2.30 11.72 -12.54
N GLN A 441 1.86 10.49 -12.80
CA GLN A 441 2.75 9.31 -12.88
C GLN A 441 3.92 9.56 -13.85
N ASN A 442 3.60 10.07 -15.05
CA ASN A 442 4.52 10.13 -16.18
C ASN A 442 4.96 11.54 -16.57
N PHE A 443 4.33 12.59 -16.04
CA PHE A 443 4.61 13.99 -16.38
C PHE A 443 4.92 14.81 -15.13
N LYS A 444 5.91 15.71 -15.24
CA LYS A 444 6.19 16.71 -14.19
C LYS A 444 5.07 17.75 -14.14
N GLY A 445 4.94 18.39 -12.98
CA GLY A 445 4.09 19.59 -12.85
C GLY A 445 4.71 20.78 -13.58
N ALA A 446 3.89 21.76 -13.93
CA ALA A 446 4.33 22.99 -14.57
C ALA A 446 3.40 24.15 -14.24
N GLU A 447 3.84 25.36 -14.57
CA GLU A 447 3.07 26.58 -14.40
C GLU A 447 2.93 27.31 -15.73
N ALA A 448 1.76 27.90 -15.96
CA ALA A 448 1.49 28.78 -17.09
C ALA A 448 0.90 30.10 -16.59
N LEU A 449 1.27 31.20 -17.26
CA LEU A 449 0.81 32.55 -16.91
C LEU A 449 0.04 33.18 -18.08
N ALA A 450 -0.99 33.96 -17.75
CA ALA A 450 -1.70 34.80 -18.72
C ALA A 450 -2.11 36.14 -18.11
N ASP A 451 -1.98 37.21 -18.88
CA ASP A 451 -2.46 38.52 -18.48
C ASP A 451 -3.86 38.79 -19.05
N PHE A 452 -4.69 39.49 -18.27
CA PHE A 452 -6.01 39.95 -18.69
C PHE A 452 -6.40 41.26 -17.98
N THR A 453 -7.48 41.88 -18.46
CA THR A 453 -7.99 43.14 -17.93
C THR A 453 -9.47 43.02 -17.55
N LEU A 454 -9.83 43.56 -16.38
CA LEU A 454 -11.20 43.86 -15.99
C LEU A 454 -11.50 45.32 -16.34
N GLU A 455 -12.40 45.58 -17.30
CA GLU A 455 -12.64 46.91 -17.86
C GLU A 455 -14.05 47.45 -17.56
N ILE A 456 -14.21 48.78 -17.59
CA ILE A 456 -15.54 49.41 -17.52
C ILE A 456 -16.19 49.35 -18.90
N LYS A 457 -17.45 48.90 -18.96
CA LYS A 457 -18.25 48.96 -20.18
C LYS A 457 -19.02 50.29 -20.22
N TYR A 458 -18.87 51.04 -21.31
CA TYR A 458 -19.51 52.35 -21.49
C TYR A 458 -20.70 52.27 -22.46
N THR A 459 -21.84 52.86 -22.09
CA THR A 459 -23.06 52.92 -22.91
C THR A 459 -23.39 54.38 -23.25
N TRP A 460 -23.42 54.73 -24.54
CA TRP A 460 -23.62 56.12 -25.01
C TRP A 460 -25.07 56.59 -24.97
N HIS A 461 -25.26 57.89 -24.67
CA HIS A 461 -26.50 58.65 -24.76
C HIS A 461 -26.31 59.89 -25.65
N ASP A 462 -27.19 60.06 -26.64
CA ASP A 462 -27.12 61.18 -27.60
C ASP A 462 -27.47 62.55 -26.96
N ALA A 463 -26.90 63.62 -27.54
CA ALA A 463 -27.22 64.99 -27.17
C ALA A 463 -28.62 65.40 -27.68
N ALA A 464 -29.36 66.17 -26.88
CA ALA A 464 -30.66 66.73 -27.26
C ALA A 464 -30.70 68.25 -27.00
N GLU A 465 -31.28 69.03 -27.92
CA GLU A 465 -31.37 70.49 -27.77
C GLU A 465 -32.43 70.90 -26.73
N ALA A 466 -32.15 71.98 -25.99
CA ALA A 466 -33.09 72.58 -25.06
C ALA A 466 -34.20 73.35 -25.82
N SER A 467 -35.44 73.23 -25.34
CA SER A 467 -36.61 73.93 -25.89
C SER A 467 -37.09 75.02 -24.92
N CYS A 468 -38.19 75.72 -25.22
CA CYS A 468 -38.71 76.74 -24.30
C CYS A 468 -39.13 76.18 -22.93
N ASP A 469 -39.43 74.88 -22.80
CA ASP A 469 -40.00 74.25 -21.60
C ASP A 469 -39.40 72.87 -21.22
N LYS A 470 -38.37 72.39 -21.94
CA LYS A 470 -37.61 71.17 -21.58
C LYS A 470 -36.10 71.40 -21.70
N ASP A 471 -35.38 71.02 -20.65
CA ASP A 471 -33.92 70.95 -20.66
C ASP A 471 -33.45 69.98 -21.75
N GLY A 472 -32.43 70.39 -22.50
CA GLY A 472 -31.67 69.51 -23.37
C GLY A 472 -30.56 68.80 -22.59
N ASN A 473 -29.71 68.06 -23.30
CA ASN A 473 -28.47 67.52 -22.76
C ASN A 473 -27.35 67.49 -23.79
N THR A 474 -26.11 67.58 -23.33
CA THR A 474 -24.94 67.11 -24.07
C THR A 474 -24.90 65.58 -24.03
N GLY A 475 -24.20 64.96 -25.00
CA GLY A 475 -24.08 63.50 -25.01
C GLY A 475 -23.13 63.01 -23.92
N TYR A 476 -23.41 61.84 -23.33
CA TYR A 476 -22.68 61.27 -22.20
C TYR A 476 -22.72 59.72 -22.23
N PHE A 477 -21.92 59.05 -21.42
CA PHE A 477 -21.87 57.59 -21.28
C PHE A 477 -22.24 57.14 -19.85
N ASP A 478 -22.95 56.02 -19.71
CA ASP A 478 -23.07 55.26 -18.46
C ASP A 478 -21.96 54.20 -18.39
N GLY A 479 -21.18 54.17 -17.32
CA GLY A 479 -20.22 53.11 -17.01
C GLY A 479 -20.88 51.95 -16.26
N SER A 480 -20.41 50.73 -16.48
CA SER A 480 -20.87 49.52 -15.75
C SER A 480 -20.55 49.54 -14.26
N ASP A 481 -19.72 50.48 -13.81
CA ASP A 481 -19.44 50.79 -12.41
C ASP A 481 -20.46 51.76 -11.77
N GLY A 482 -21.49 52.17 -12.53
CA GLY A 482 -22.58 53.03 -12.06
C GLY A 482 -22.27 54.53 -12.12
N LYS A 483 -21.20 54.92 -12.80
CA LYS A 483 -20.77 56.32 -12.97
C LYS A 483 -21.06 56.84 -14.38
N PHE A 484 -20.89 58.15 -14.58
CA PHE A 484 -21.15 58.82 -15.87
C PHE A 484 -19.86 59.38 -16.46
N TYR A 485 -19.75 59.39 -17.79
CA TYR A 485 -18.53 59.78 -18.48
C TYR A 485 -18.81 60.63 -19.73
N VAL A 486 -17.83 61.42 -20.15
CA VAL A 486 -17.73 61.93 -21.53
C VAL A 486 -16.44 61.42 -22.17
N PHE A 487 -16.44 61.30 -23.50
CA PHE A 487 -15.21 61.00 -24.22
C PHE A 487 -14.56 62.31 -24.68
N ALA A 488 -13.48 62.70 -24.03
CA ALA A 488 -12.76 63.93 -24.29
C ALA A 488 -11.24 63.70 -24.22
N ASP A 489 -10.49 64.38 -25.09
CA ASP A 489 -9.02 64.26 -25.19
C ASP A 489 -8.50 62.82 -25.39
N GLY A 490 -9.31 61.97 -26.03
CA GLY A 490 -8.94 60.58 -26.35
C GLY A 490 -9.15 59.58 -25.22
N ALA A 491 -9.79 59.95 -24.10
CA ALA A 491 -10.11 59.05 -22.99
C ALA A 491 -11.52 59.30 -22.43
N TYR A 492 -12.06 58.31 -21.71
CA TYR A 492 -13.28 58.48 -20.92
C TYR A 492 -12.96 59.24 -19.65
N GLN A 493 -13.63 60.37 -19.43
CA GLN A 493 -13.47 61.22 -18.26
C GLN A 493 -14.76 61.17 -17.43
N GLU A 494 -14.64 60.80 -16.15
CA GLU A 494 -15.77 60.77 -15.22
C GLU A 494 -16.36 62.17 -15.08
N ILE A 495 -17.70 62.28 -15.15
CA ILE A 495 -18.43 63.52 -14.98
C ILE A 495 -19.41 63.40 -13.81
N GLU A 496 -19.67 64.52 -13.15
CA GLU A 496 -20.69 64.55 -12.11
C GLU A 496 -22.07 64.29 -12.71
N LYS A 497 -22.90 63.55 -11.96
CA LYS A 497 -24.28 63.29 -12.32
C LYS A 497 -25.02 64.61 -12.63
N ASP A 498 -25.77 64.64 -13.73
CA ASP A 498 -26.55 65.76 -14.25
C ASP A 498 -25.76 66.94 -14.86
N SER A 499 -24.43 66.88 -14.91
CA SER A 499 -23.58 67.94 -15.51
C SER A 499 -23.78 68.13 -17.02
N TRP A 500 -24.38 67.15 -17.70
CA TRP A 500 -24.70 67.18 -19.13
C TRP A 500 -25.98 67.96 -19.46
N LYS A 501 -26.76 68.45 -18.49
CA LYS A 501 -28.04 69.12 -18.77
C LYS A 501 -27.88 70.55 -19.31
N VAL A 502 -28.69 70.94 -20.29
CA VAL A 502 -28.71 72.28 -20.92
C VAL A 502 -30.08 72.97 -20.67
N PRO A 503 -30.15 74.16 -20.03
CA PRO A 503 -31.43 74.79 -19.64
C PRO A 503 -32.22 75.52 -20.76
N ALA A 504 -33.53 75.74 -20.57
CA ALA A 504 -34.53 76.40 -21.46
C ALA A 504 -34.58 77.96 -21.47
N THR A 505 -35.34 78.62 -22.40
CA THR A 505 -35.17 80.05 -22.83
C THR A 505 -36.19 81.22 -22.46
N GLY A 506 -37.44 81.07 -21.92
CA GLY A 506 -38.27 82.11 -21.16
C GLY A 506 -39.29 83.12 -21.84
N HIS A 507 -40.41 83.61 -21.19
CA HIS A 507 -41.60 84.35 -21.81
C HIS A 507 -42.40 85.53 -21.03
N THR A 508 -43.67 85.96 -21.38
CA THR A 508 -44.53 87.12 -20.82
C THR A 508 -45.96 86.75 -20.27
N TYR A 509 -46.59 87.38 -19.21
CA TYR A 509 -47.56 86.66 -18.29
C TYR A 509 -48.69 87.34 -17.44
N GLY A 510 -49.82 86.64 -17.12
CA GLY A 510 -50.97 87.03 -16.23
C GLY A 510 -51.24 86.18 -14.94
N ASP A 511 -52.22 86.52 -14.05
CA ASP A 511 -52.41 85.97 -12.66
C ASP A 511 -52.21 84.43 -12.51
N PRO A 512 -51.48 83.93 -11.47
CA PRO A 512 -50.94 82.57 -11.51
C PRO A 512 -51.85 81.49 -10.93
N GLU A 513 -51.81 80.31 -11.54
CA GLU A 513 -52.29 79.07 -10.92
C GLU A 513 -51.17 78.40 -10.11
N TRP A 514 -51.43 78.09 -8.84
CA TRP A 514 -50.42 77.48 -7.96
C TRP A 514 -50.43 75.97 -8.08
N LYS A 515 -49.29 75.44 -8.52
CA LYS A 515 -49.00 74.01 -8.51
C LYS A 515 -47.75 73.77 -7.66
N PHE A 516 -47.96 73.29 -6.43
CA PHE A 516 -46.87 72.74 -5.65
C PHE A 516 -46.27 71.59 -6.43
N THR A 517 -44.94 71.57 -6.56
CA THR A 517 -44.28 70.40 -7.12
C THR A 517 -44.58 69.21 -6.21
N ALA A 518 -44.61 68.00 -6.77
CA ALA A 518 -45.01 66.81 -6.01
C ALA A 518 -44.11 66.51 -4.80
N ASP A 519 -42.91 67.09 -4.75
CA ASP A 519 -41.92 67.03 -3.66
C ASP A 519 -41.97 68.25 -2.71
N TYR A 520 -42.84 69.23 -2.98
CA TYR A 520 -43.16 70.39 -2.16
C TYR A 520 -42.00 71.29 -1.73
N ARG A 521 -40.78 71.10 -2.26
CA ARG A 521 -39.64 72.00 -2.01
C ARG A 521 -39.80 73.35 -2.69
N THR A 522 -40.66 73.38 -3.69
CA THR A 522 -40.97 74.57 -4.45
C THR A 522 -42.43 74.57 -4.85
N ALA A 523 -42.99 75.75 -4.99
CA ALA A 523 -44.31 75.89 -5.57
C ALA A 523 -44.14 76.75 -6.80
N ILE A 524 -44.77 76.27 -7.85
CA ILE A 524 -44.76 76.93 -9.12
C ILE A 524 -46.05 77.74 -9.19
N ALA A 525 -45.91 79.06 -9.13
CA ALA A 525 -46.95 79.97 -9.59
C ALA A 525 -46.86 80.00 -11.12
N SER A 526 -47.82 79.37 -11.78
CA SER A 526 -47.87 79.19 -13.23
C SER A 526 -48.59 80.38 -13.83
N PHE A 527 -47.85 81.32 -14.39
CA PHE A 527 -48.41 82.40 -15.19
C PHE A 527 -48.46 81.92 -16.63
N LYS A 528 -49.53 82.15 -17.39
CA LYS A 528 -49.59 81.75 -18.81
C LYS A 528 -49.39 82.94 -19.76
N CYS A 529 -48.61 82.72 -20.80
CA CYS A 529 -48.23 83.69 -21.83
C CYS A 529 -49.25 83.69 -22.95
N GLU A 530 -49.78 84.87 -23.24
CA GLU A 530 -50.90 85.05 -24.15
C GLU A 530 -50.49 84.90 -25.64
N ASP A 531 -49.20 85.01 -25.98
CA ASP A 531 -48.76 85.06 -27.39
C ASP A 531 -48.24 83.74 -27.99
N CYS A 532 -47.76 82.79 -27.18
CA CYS A 532 -47.13 81.55 -27.68
C CYS A 532 -47.50 80.28 -26.88
N GLY A 533 -48.36 80.42 -25.86
CA GLY A 533 -48.84 79.32 -25.04
C GLY A 533 -47.87 78.86 -23.95
N HIS A 534 -46.68 79.46 -23.83
CA HIS A 534 -45.76 79.14 -22.73
C HIS A 534 -46.29 79.59 -21.38
N VAL A 535 -45.81 78.95 -20.33
CA VAL A 535 -46.26 79.15 -18.96
C VAL A 535 -45.02 79.42 -18.09
N GLU A 536 -44.92 80.60 -17.47
CA GLU A 536 -43.78 81.00 -16.63
C GLU A 536 -44.16 80.44 -15.31
N ASN A 537 -43.37 79.48 -14.95
CA ASN A 537 -43.52 78.80 -13.72
C ASN A 537 -42.57 79.51 -12.77
N VAL A 538 -43.08 80.54 -12.08
CA VAL A 538 -42.30 81.24 -11.05
C VAL A 538 -42.24 80.32 -9.84
N LYS A 539 -41.17 79.55 -9.83
CA LYS A 539 -40.84 78.60 -8.81
C LYS A 539 -40.29 79.38 -7.61
N THR A 540 -41.07 79.55 -6.56
CA THR A 540 -40.50 79.98 -5.28
C THR A 540 -40.02 78.78 -4.50
N LEU A 541 -39.02 79.02 -3.66
CA LEU A 541 -38.68 78.11 -2.60
C LEU A 541 -39.84 78.10 -1.61
N VAL A 542 -40.41 76.91 -1.47
CA VAL A 542 -41.35 76.66 -0.40
C VAL A 542 -40.52 76.54 0.87
N THR A 543 -40.86 77.37 1.85
CA THR A 543 -40.33 77.18 3.20
C THR A 543 -41.08 76.04 3.86
N SER A 544 -40.32 75.06 4.35
CA SER A 544 -40.87 73.84 4.91
C SER A 544 -40.55 73.73 6.40
N LYS A 545 -41.55 73.36 7.21
CA LYS A 545 -41.30 72.75 8.51
C LYS A 545 -41.53 71.25 8.38
N ILE A 546 -40.43 70.49 8.41
CA ILE A 546 -40.43 69.04 8.21
C ILE A 546 -40.12 68.35 9.53
N LYS A 547 -40.96 67.38 9.89
CA LYS A 547 -40.64 66.32 10.85
C LYS A 547 -40.46 65.03 10.03
N ASP A 548 -39.24 64.53 9.98
CA ASP A 548 -38.87 63.39 9.12
C ASP A 548 -39.68 62.13 9.42
N ALA A 549 -40.02 61.38 8.38
CA ALA A 549 -40.64 60.05 8.48
C ALA A 549 -39.58 59.01 8.86
N THR A 550 -39.96 58.04 9.68
CA THR A 550 -39.10 56.87 9.98
C THR A 550 -39.52 55.67 9.13
N CYS A 551 -38.90 54.50 9.32
CA CYS A 551 -39.31 53.28 8.62
C CYS A 551 -40.77 52.87 8.89
N THR A 552 -41.37 53.30 10.01
CA THR A 552 -42.71 52.86 10.44
C THR A 552 -43.65 53.97 10.90
N GLU A 553 -43.15 55.17 11.24
CA GLU A 553 -44.00 56.32 11.56
C GLU A 553 -43.98 57.34 10.43
N GLU A 554 -45.18 57.77 10.02
CA GLU A 554 -45.36 58.80 9.02
C GLU A 554 -44.81 60.14 9.52
N GLY A 555 -43.96 60.77 8.71
CA GLY A 555 -43.47 62.11 8.94
C GLY A 555 -44.53 63.13 8.54
N LYS A 556 -44.35 64.38 8.96
CA LYS A 556 -45.27 65.46 8.57
C LYS A 556 -44.48 66.65 8.10
N ALA A 557 -44.85 67.15 6.92
CA ALA A 557 -44.21 68.30 6.34
C ALA A 557 -45.25 69.35 5.88
N VAL A 558 -45.08 70.56 6.41
CA VAL A 558 -45.94 71.72 6.11
C VAL A 558 -45.15 72.69 5.24
N TYR A 559 -45.73 73.07 4.12
CA TYR A 559 -45.05 73.72 3.00
C TYR A 559 -45.74 75.04 2.66
N SER A 560 -45.02 76.15 2.83
CA SER A 560 -45.51 77.51 2.56
C SER A 560 -44.70 78.19 1.45
N ALA A 561 -45.36 78.63 0.39
CA ALA A 561 -44.74 79.28 -0.75
C ALA A 561 -45.21 80.73 -0.89
N MET A 562 -44.25 81.63 -1.12
CA MET A 562 -44.49 83.05 -1.39
C MET A 562 -43.64 83.48 -2.59
N ILE A 563 -44.25 84.05 -3.63
CA ILE A 563 -43.55 84.61 -4.79
C ILE A 563 -43.83 86.12 -4.87
N GLU A 564 -42.94 86.83 -5.55
CA GLU A 564 -43.20 88.14 -6.13
C GLU A 564 -42.90 88.06 -7.63
N PHE A 565 -43.86 88.43 -8.49
CA PHE A 565 -43.69 88.39 -9.95
C PHE A 565 -44.32 89.62 -10.60
N ASN A 566 -43.58 90.26 -11.51
CA ASN A 566 -43.89 91.56 -12.10
C ASN A 566 -44.32 92.64 -11.08
N GLY A 567 -43.69 92.65 -9.90
CA GLY A 567 -43.90 93.66 -8.85
C GLY A 567 -45.12 93.45 -7.94
N LYS A 568 -45.79 92.29 -7.99
CA LYS A 568 -46.94 91.93 -7.12
C LYS A 568 -46.66 90.60 -6.38
N LYS A 569 -47.04 90.53 -5.09
CA LYS A 569 -46.79 89.39 -4.19
C LYS A 569 -47.99 88.43 -4.08
N TYR A 570 -47.71 87.13 -4.05
CA TYR A 570 -48.71 86.06 -3.96
C TYR A 570 -48.21 84.95 -3.02
N THR A 571 -49.10 84.34 -2.22
CA THR A 571 -48.77 83.32 -1.19
C THR A 571 -49.78 82.17 -1.17
N GLU A 572 -49.33 80.93 -0.97
CA GLU A 572 -50.16 79.72 -0.84
C GLU A 572 -49.52 78.70 0.14
N THR A 573 -50.32 77.89 0.85
CA THR A 573 -49.81 76.86 1.79
C THR A 573 -50.43 75.47 1.58
N LYS A 574 -49.63 74.41 1.67
CA LYS A 574 -50.08 73.01 1.50
C LYS A 574 -49.47 72.08 2.56
N GLU A 575 -50.28 71.16 3.07
CA GLU A 575 -49.86 70.17 4.08
C GLU A 575 -49.85 68.76 3.48
N ILE A 576 -48.81 67.99 3.76
CA ILE A 576 -48.71 66.57 3.39
C ILE A 576 -48.16 65.72 4.51
N VAL A 577 -48.75 64.54 4.62
CA VAL A 577 -48.25 63.41 5.39
C VAL A 577 -47.18 62.73 4.55
N LEU A 578 -45.96 62.62 5.07
CA LEU A 578 -44.88 61.87 4.42
C LEU A 578 -45.09 60.40 4.78
N PRO A 579 -45.42 59.52 3.81
CA PRO A 579 -45.55 58.10 4.11
C PRO A 579 -44.22 57.57 4.63
N ALA A 580 -44.28 56.60 5.54
CA ALA A 580 -43.08 55.94 6.05
C ALA A 580 -42.18 55.49 4.89
N VAL A 581 -40.86 55.65 5.04
CA VAL A 581 -39.88 55.58 3.94
C VAL A 581 -39.81 54.20 3.27
N GLY A 582 -40.45 53.19 3.87
CA GLY A 582 -40.41 51.82 3.42
C GLY A 582 -39.03 51.20 3.68
N HIS A 583 -38.99 49.89 3.69
CA HIS A 583 -37.78 49.15 4.00
C HIS A 583 -37.02 48.77 2.73
N SER A 584 -35.69 48.83 2.78
CA SER A 584 -34.77 48.42 1.71
C SER A 584 -33.90 47.27 2.21
N TYR A 585 -34.34 46.04 1.97
CA TYR A 585 -33.75 44.82 2.51
C TYR A 585 -32.67 44.24 1.59
N THR A 586 -31.47 44.79 1.64
CA THR A 586 -30.32 44.42 0.78
C THR A 586 -29.32 43.51 1.49
N LYS A 587 -29.25 43.54 2.83
CA LYS A 587 -28.33 42.71 3.62
C LYS A 587 -29.02 41.43 4.10
N THR A 588 -28.40 40.28 3.86
CA THR A 588 -28.91 38.96 4.29
C THR A 588 -27.98 38.31 5.31
N GLU A 589 -28.54 37.77 6.40
CA GLU A 589 -27.81 36.96 7.38
C GLU A 589 -28.54 35.63 7.60
N TRP A 590 -27.86 34.52 7.33
CA TRP A 590 -28.42 33.16 7.46
C TRP A 590 -28.03 32.53 8.79
N ILE A 591 -29.04 32.08 9.53
CA ILE A 591 -28.86 31.40 10.81
C ILE A 591 -29.33 29.96 10.64
N TRP A 592 -28.37 29.05 10.55
CA TRP A 592 -28.63 27.62 10.52
C TRP A 592 -28.66 27.05 11.93
N ASN A 593 -29.58 26.14 12.19
CA ASN A 593 -29.51 25.33 13.39
C ASN A 593 -28.28 24.40 13.35
N LYS A 594 -27.90 23.85 14.52
CA LYS A 594 -26.70 23.02 14.67
C LYS A 594 -26.62 21.84 13.70
N ASN A 595 -27.78 21.30 13.30
CA ASN A 595 -27.89 20.08 12.49
C ASN A 595 -28.25 20.34 11.02
N ALA A 596 -28.27 21.61 10.58
CA ALA A 596 -28.69 22.06 9.26
C ALA A 596 -30.13 21.64 8.84
N SER A 597 -30.98 21.25 9.78
CA SER A 597 -32.36 20.82 9.54
C SER A 597 -33.37 21.96 9.52
N GLY A 598 -32.89 23.18 9.67
CA GLY A 598 -33.69 24.40 9.66
C GLY A 598 -32.77 25.62 9.59
N ALA A 599 -33.17 26.58 8.77
CA ALA A 599 -32.49 27.85 8.63
C ALA A 599 -33.53 28.98 8.66
N THR A 600 -33.10 30.12 9.16
CA THR A 600 -33.83 31.37 9.01
C THR A 600 -32.94 32.37 8.32
N VAL A 601 -33.48 33.09 7.35
CA VAL A 601 -32.82 34.24 6.76
C VAL A 601 -33.38 35.49 7.41
N ASN A 602 -32.47 36.34 7.88
CA ASN A 602 -32.77 37.69 8.27
C ASN A 602 -32.43 38.59 7.08
N VAL A 603 -33.45 39.23 6.52
CA VAL A 603 -33.24 40.32 5.55
C VAL A 603 -33.33 41.62 6.33
N ILE A 604 -32.26 42.40 6.29
CA ILE A 604 -32.05 43.55 7.15
C ILE A 604 -32.15 44.82 6.31
N CYS A 605 -33.02 45.73 6.72
CA CYS A 605 -33.17 47.02 6.10
C CYS A 605 -31.92 47.86 6.42
N GLU A 606 -31.15 48.17 5.39
CA GLU A 606 -29.86 48.87 5.52
C GLU A 606 -29.99 50.25 6.20
N LYS A 607 -31.18 50.88 6.13
CA LYS A 607 -31.41 52.25 6.62
C LYS A 607 -31.83 52.35 8.09
N CYS A 608 -32.57 51.38 8.61
CA CYS A 608 -33.11 51.45 10.00
C CYS A 608 -32.83 50.20 10.83
N GLY A 609 -32.16 49.19 10.27
CA GLY A 609 -31.86 47.95 10.97
C GLY A 609 -33.08 47.07 11.23
N ASP A 610 -34.25 47.42 10.68
CA ASP A 610 -35.43 46.58 10.75
C ASP A 610 -35.14 45.23 10.10
N VAL A 611 -35.52 44.15 10.77
CA VAL A 611 -35.23 42.78 10.36
C VAL A 611 -36.52 42.06 10.05
N LYS A 612 -36.65 41.59 8.80
CA LYS A 612 -37.64 40.58 8.46
C LYS A 612 -36.99 39.21 8.50
N THR A 613 -37.61 38.30 9.22
CA THR A 613 -37.11 36.92 9.34
C THR A 613 -38.04 35.98 8.57
N GLY A 614 -37.48 35.31 7.58
CA GLY A 614 -38.15 34.22 6.86
C GLY A 614 -37.68 32.88 7.41
N LYS A 615 -38.62 31.99 7.70
CA LYS A 615 -38.28 30.57 7.87
C LYS A 615 -38.03 29.97 6.50
N ALA A 616 -36.89 29.32 6.34
CA ALA A 616 -36.56 28.66 5.08
C ALA A 616 -37.11 27.24 5.04
N GLU A 617 -37.62 26.86 3.89
CA GLU A 617 -37.83 25.47 3.53
C GLU A 617 -36.48 24.85 3.16
N ILE A 618 -36.19 23.69 3.72
CA ILE A 618 -34.91 23.01 3.52
C ILE A 618 -35.12 21.86 2.55
N SER A 619 -34.42 21.89 1.43
CA SER A 619 -34.23 20.73 0.57
C SER A 619 -32.86 20.12 0.84
N VAL A 620 -32.78 18.78 0.79
CA VAL A 620 -31.53 18.06 1.05
C VAL A 620 -31.21 17.16 -0.14
N LYS A 621 -30.01 17.31 -0.68
CA LYS A 621 -29.43 16.39 -1.65
C LYS A 621 -28.35 15.59 -0.94
N THR A 622 -28.53 14.26 -0.90
CA THR A 622 -27.53 13.35 -0.32
C THR A 622 -26.76 12.68 -1.44
N ILE A 623 -25.43 12.76 -1.35
CA ILE A 623 -24.49 11.96 -2.14
C ILE A 623 -23.88 10.97 -1.16
N ASN A 624 -24.20 9.70 -1.32
CA ASN A 624 -23.74 8.67 -0.38
C ASN A 624 -22.21 8.46 -0.50
N PRO A 625 -21.50 8.21 0.62
CA PRO A 625 -20.09 7.85 0.57
C PRO A 625 -19.92 6.49 -0.13
N THR A 626 -18.78 6.30 -0.76
CA THR A 626 -18.33 4.99 -1.24
C THR A 626 -17.17 4.51 -0.39
N TYR A 627 -16.61 3.33 -0.68
CA TYR A 627 -15.36 2.89 -0.04
C TYR A 627 -14.15 3.73 -0.46
N ASN A 628 -14.21 4.38 -1.64
CA ASN A 628 -13.07 5.09 -2.22
C ASN A 628 -13.21 6.62 -2.13
N ALA A 629 -14.39 7.14 -1.82
CA ALA A 629 -14.67 8.57 -1.78
C ALA A 629 -15.65 8.94 -0.65
N GLU A 630 -15.42 10.09 -0.04
CA GLU A 630 -16.32 10.67 0.96
C GLU A 630 -17.66 11.08 0.32
N GLY A 631 -18.74 10.94 1.08
CA GLY A 631 -20.06 11.41 0.71
C GLY A 631 -20.30 12.84 1.19
N LYS A 632 -21.45 13.42 0.83
CA LYS A 632 -21.86 14.73 1.35
C LYS A 632 -23.38 14.88 1.40
N LYS A 633 -23.87 15.59 2.42
CA LYS A 633 -25.22 16.15 2.43
C LYS A 633 -25.13 17.63 2.09
N ILE A 634 -25.85 18.03 1.06
CA ILE A 634 -25.99 19.41 0.62
C ILE A 634 -27.39 19.86 1.03
N TYR A 635 -27.46 20.78 1.98
CA TYR A 635 -28.70 21.40 2.42
C TYR A 635 -28.84 22.73 1.70
N THR A 636 -29.93 22.89 0.96
CA THR A 636 -30.29 24.15 0.31
C THR A 636 -31.49 24.71 1.04
N ALA A 637 -31.30 25.86 1.67
CA ALA A 637 -32.37 26.60 2.33
C ALA A 637 -32.94 27.61 1.36
N THR A 638 -34.26 27.61 1.18
CA THR A 638 -34.97 28.59 0.36
C THR A 638 -36.05 29.26 1.20
N ALA A 639 -36.02 30.59 1.26
CA ALA A 639 -37.04 31.38 1.95
C ALA A 639 -37.57 32.46 1.01
N THR A 640 -38.89 32.61 0.96
CA THR A 640 -39.52 33.71 0.24
C THR A 640 -40.00 34.76 1.24
N ILE A 641 -39.52 35.99 1.09
CA ILE A 641 -39.97 37.15 1.89
C ILE A 641 -40.48 38.19 0.90
N ASP A 642 -41.74 38.59 1.05
CA ASP A 642 -42.41 39.57 0.19
C ASP A 642 -42.31 39.29 -1.33
N GLY A 643 -42.32 38.01 -1.71
CA GLY A 643 -42.26 37.57 -3.10
C GLY A 643 -40.85 37.48 -3.71
N VAL A 644 -39.80 37.81 -2.95
CA VAL A 644 -38.39 37.65 -3.33
C VAL A 644 -37.85 36.37 -2.70
N GLU A 645 -37.20 35.54 -3.52
CA GLU A 645 -36.60 34.28 -3.08
C GLU A 645 -35.14 34.47 -2.66
N TYR A 646 -34.77 33.90 -1.52
CA TYR A 646 -33.41 33.91 -0.98
C TYR A 646 -32.95 32.46 -0.77
N THR A 647 -31.72 32.15 -1.20
CA THR A 647 -31.14 30.81 -1.07
C THR A 647 -29.78 30.82 -0.37
N ASP A 648 -29.51 29.80 0.43
CA ASP A 648 -28.19 29.52 1.01
C ASP A 648 -27.89 28.02 1.04
N VAL A 649 -26.61 27.65 0.98
CA VAL A 649 -26.16 26.26 0.87
C VAL A 649 -25.18 25.90 1.97
N ARG A 650 -25.48 24.82 2.70
CA ARG A 650 -24.57 24.24 3.69
C ARG A 650 -24.23 22.80 3.33
N THR A 651 -22.94 22.48 3.30
CA THR A 651 -22.44 21.14 3.01
C THR A 651 -21.89 20.48 4.27
N ILE A 652 -22.26 19.21 4.51
CA ILE A 652 -21.70 18.36 5.55
C ILE A 652 -21.07 17.13 4.90
N THR A 653 -19.78 16.92 5.13
CA THR A 653 -19.03 15.75 4.64
C THR A 653 -19.42 14.49 5.44
N ILE A 654 -19.57 13.37 4.72
CA ILE A 654 -19.76 12.04 5.30
C ILE A 654 -18.48 11.25 5.00
N SER A 655 -17.81 10.76 6.04
CA SER A 655 -16.60 9.96 5.88
C SER A 655 -16.81 8.76 4.96
N LYS A 656 -15.76 8.38 4.23
CA LYS A 656 -15.73 7.17 3.38
C LYS A 656 -16.12 5.92 4.17
N LEU A 657 -16.70 4.94 3.47
CA LEU A 657 -17.09 3.66 4.06
C LEU A 657 -15.85 2.86 4.48
N SER A 658 -15.96 2.10 5.57
CA SER A 658 -14.87 1.26 6.07
C SER A 658 -14.79 -0.07 5.31
N THR A 659 -13.59 -0.48 4.94
CA THR A 659 -13.29 -1.74 4.25
C THR A 659 -12.91 -2.88 5.20
N ALA A 660 -13.01 -2.67 6.52
CA ALA A 660 -12.57 -3.65 7.51
C ALA A 660 -13.33 -4.98 7.39
N THR A 661 -12.56 -6.05 7.18
CA THR A 661 -13.04 -7.44 7.13
C THR A 661 -11.89 -8.38 7.50
N GLU A 662 -12.22 -9.51 8.09
CA GLU A 662 -11.29 -10.61 8.32
C GLU A 662 -11.60 -11.70 7.30
N LEU A 663 -10.63 -11.99 6.42
CA LEU A 663 -10.76 -13.03 5.40
C LEU A 663 -10.04 -14.30 5.87
N SER A 664 -10.71 -15.44 5.77
CA SER A 664 -10.21 -16.76 6.15
C SER A 664 -10.64 -17.81 5.13
N TYR A 665 -10.09 -19.02 5.22
CA TYR A 665 -10.52 -20.13 4.37
C TYR A 665 -10.37 -21.49 5.03
N GLU A 666 -11.17 -22.45 4.56
CA GLU A 666 -10.99 -23.88 4.81
C GLU A 666 -10.61 -24.58 3.49
N ALA A 667 -9.50 -25.31 3.50
CA ALA A 667 -9.01 -26.02 2.32
C ALA A 667 -9.93 -27.21 1.97
N GLY A 668 -10.39 -27.25 0.71
CA GLY A 668 -11.17 -28.35 0.12
C GLY A 668 -10.34 -29.14 -0.90
N ASN A 669 -10.90 -30.22 -1.44
CA ASN A 669 -10.19 -31.08 -2.41
C ASN A 669 -10.24 -30.50 -3.83
N GLY A 670 -9.19 -29.77 -4.24
CA GLY A 670 -9.17 -28.99 -5.49
C GLY A 670 -10.00 -27.69 -5.43
N SER A 671 -10.36 -27.28 -4.21
CA SER A 671 -11.09 -26.04 -3.92
C SER A 671 -10.69 -25.49 -2.55
N ALA A 672 -11.17 -24.31 -2.21
CA ALA A 672 -11.13 -23.75 -0.86
C ALA A 672 -12.43 -22.99 -0.59
N VAL A 673 -13.00 -23.15 0.60
CA VAL A 673 -14.16 -22.35 1.02
C VAL A 673 -13.64 -21.13 1.75
N LEU A 674 -13.74 -19.98 1.10
CA LEU A 674 -13.43 -18.68 1.69
C LEU A 674 -14.60 -18.26 2.58
N SER A 675 -14.29 -17.61 3.70
CA SER A 675 -15.28 -16.99 4.59
C SER A 675 -14.72 -15.69 5.13
N TRP A 676 -15.57 -14.65 5.19
CA TRP A 676 -15.17 -13.35 5.71
C TRP A 676 -16.22 -12.72 6.62
N THR A 677 -15.79 -11.76 7.44
CA THR A 677 -16.72 -10.96 8.24
C THR A 677 -17.46 -9.95 7.35
N PRO A 678 -18.76 -9.69 7.57
CA PRO A 678 -19.48 -8.72 6.76
C PRO A 678 -18.86 -7.32 6.81
N VAL A 679 -18.60 -6.73 5.65
CA VAL A 679 -18.15 -5.34 5.52
C VAL A 679 -19.35 -4.41 5.71
N ALA A 680 -19.16 -3.35 6.49
CA ALA A 680 -20.22 -2.39 6.76
C ALA A 680 -20.76 -1.76 5.46
N SER A 681 -22.09 -1.71 5.33
CA SER A 681 -22.82 -1.17 4.17
C SER A 681 -22.61 -1.89 2.84
N ALA A 682 -21.98 -3.07 2.84
CA ALA A 682 -21.77 -3.86 1.62
C ALA A 682 -23.10 -4.41 1.11
N GLU A 683 -23.40 -4.15 -0.17
CA GLU A 683 -24.55 -4.69 -0.89
C GLU A 683 -24.22 -6.06 -1.50
N LYS A 684 -22.96 -6.26 -1.90
CA LYS A 684 -22.39 -7.52 -2.40
C LYS A 684 -20.86 -7.47 -2.34
N TYR A 685 -20.24 -8.59 -2.63
CA TYR A 685 -18.78 -8.79 -2.59
C TYR A 685 -18.26 -9.30 -3.92
N ALA A 686 -16.97 -9.08 -4.15
CA ALA A 686 -16.24 -9.69 -5.24
C ALA A 686 -15.00 -10.39 -4.69
N VAL A 687 -14.77 -11.61 -5.16
CA VAL A 687 -13.57 -12.38 -4.85
C VAL A 687 -12.55 -12.04 -5.93
N CYS A 688 -11.37 -11.58 -5.52
CA CYS A 688 -10.30 -11.16 -6.42
C CYS A 688 -9.08 -12.06 -6.24
N ALA A 689 -8.35 -12.35 -7.32
CA ALA A 689 -7.10 -13.08 -7.27
C ALA A 689 -5.97 -12.36 -8.00
N TYR A 690 -4.75 -12.54 -7.51
CA TYR A 690 -3.55 -11.98 -8.13
C TYR A 690 -3.01 -12.93 -9.19
N ILE A 691 -3.01 -12.49 -10.45
CA ILE A 691 -2.62 -13.29 -11.62
C ILE A 691 -1.68 -12.42 -12.47
N SER A 692 -0.49 -12.95 -12.80
CA SER A 692 0.47 -12.29 -13.70
C SER A 692 0.85 -10.84 -13.33
N GLY A 693 0.88 -10.49 -12.05
CA GLY A 693 1.26 -9.16 -11.58
C GLY A 693 0.09 -8.19 -11.35
N THR A 694 -1.15 -8.60 -11.62
CA THR A 694 -2.34 -7.73 -11.48
C THR A 694 -3.46 -8.44 -10.73
N TRP A 695 -4.29 -7.67 -10.03
CA TRP A 695 -5.49 -8.16 -9.35
C TRP A 695 -6.66 -8.27 -10.34
N HIS A 696 -7.28 -9.44 -10.41
CA HIS A 696 -8.44 -9.69 -11.25
C HIS A 696 -9.63 -10.06 -10.38
N LYS A 697 -10.80 -9.48 -10.68
CA LYS A 697 -12.07 -9.94 -10.13
C LYS A 697 -12.42 -11.28 -10.76
N LEU A 698 -12.62 -12.30 -9.92
CA LEU A 698 -12.97 -13.64 -10.35
C LEU A 698 -14.47 -13.87 -10.37
N ASP A 699 -15.16 -13.48 -9.29
CA ASP A 699 -16.60 -13.69 -9.15
C ASP A 699 -17.23 -12.66 -8.21
N GLU A 700 -18.55 -12.51 -8.29
CA GLU A 700 -19.37 -11.65 -7.42
C GLU A 700 -20.36 -12.50 -6.62
N VAL A 701 -20.48 -12.22 -5.32
CA VAL A 701 -21.35 -12.96 -4.41
C VAL A 701 -22.12 -12.02 -3.47
N ASP A 702 -23.35 -12.40 -3.14
CA ASP A 702 -24.20 -11.65 -2.21
C ASP A 702 -23.97 -12.06 -0.74
N GLY A 703 -23.28 -13.18 -0.51
CA GLY A 703 -22.98 -13.72 0.82
C GLY A 703 -21.56 -13.46 1.28
N THR A 704 -21.22 -13.93 2.49
CA THR A 704 -19.88 -13.78 3.07
C THR A 704 -19.03 -15.05 3.02
N SER A 705 -19.31 -15.89 2.02
CA SER A 705 -18.56 -17.12 1.75
C SER A 705 -18.52 -17.39 0.25
N TYR A 706 -17.42 -17.97 -0.21
CA TYR A 706 -17.26 -18.34 -1.61
C TYR A 706 -16.42 -19.61 -1.75
N GLU A 707 -16.88 -20.56 -2.56
CA GLU A 707 -16.11 -21.77 -2.87
C GLU A 707 -15.20 -21.52 -4.08
N PHE A 708 -13.92 -21.28 -3.83
CA PHE A 708 -12.92 -21.09 -4.87
C PHE A 708 -12.47 -22.43 -5.44
N LYS A 709 -12.93 -22.77 -6.65
CA LYS A 709 -12.72 -24.08 -7.31
C LYS A 709 -11.59 -24.03 -8.33
N GLY A 710 -11.11 -25.23 -8.72
CA GLY A 710 -10.11 -25.38 -9.78
C GLY A 710 -8.69 -25.11 -9.29
N LEU A 711 -8.46 -25.17 -7.98
CA LEU A 711 -7.16 -24.98 -7.38
C LEU A 711 -6.27 -26.19 -7.63
N ASN A 712 -5.02 -25.94 -8.02
CA ASN A 712 -4.03 -26.98 -8.18
C ASN A 712 -3.40 -27.31 -6.81
N PRO A 713 -3.37 -28.60 -6.40
CA PRO A 713 -2.67 -29.01 -5.20
C PRO A 713 -1.19 -28.60 -5.24
N GLY A 714 -0.70 -28.04 -4.13
CA GLY A 714 0.67 -27.53 -4.03
C GLY A 714 0.88 -26.10 -4.54
N THR A 715 -0.16 -25.45 -5.10
CA THR A 715 -0.13 -24.04 -5.50
C THR A 715 -0.85 -23.17 -4.47
N VAL A 716 -0.22 -22.06 -4.08
CA VAL A 716 -0.82 -21.04 -3.21
C VAL A 716 -1.24 -19.85 -4.08
N TYR A 717 -2.51 -19.47 -3.99
CA TYR A 717 -3.11 -18.35 -4.73
C TYR A 717 -3.30 -17.16 -3.80
N ARG A 718 -2.93 -15.95 -4.21
CA ARG A 718 -3.25 -14.74 -3.44
C ARG A 718 -4.68 -14.31 -3.75
N VAL A 719 -5.53 -14.26 -2.74
CA VAL A 719 -6.95 -13.97 -2.88
C VAL A 719 -7.37 -12.89 -1.89
N ALA A 720 -8.13 -11.91 -2.37
CA ALA A 720 -8.72 -10.81 -1.61
C ALA A 720 -10.24 -10.80 -1.80
N VAL A 721 -10.95 -10.10 -0.93
CA VAL A 721 -12.39 -9.85 -1.09
C VAL A 721 -12.65 -8.36 -0.96
N ILE A 722 -13.31 -7.79 -1.97
CA ILE A 722 -13.70 -6.38 -2.00
C ILE A 722 -15.22 -6.24 -1.90
N ALA A 723 -15.68 -5.17 -1.26
CA ALA A 723 -17.11 -4.88 -1.08
C ALA A 723 -17.61 -3.86 -2.11
N TYR A 724 -18.89 -3.93 -2.46
CA TYR A 724 -19.60 -2.96 -3.29
C TYR A 724 -20.68 -2.27 -2.47
N ALA A 725 -20.73 -0.94 -2.57
CA ALA A 725 -21.79 -0.13 -1.95
C ALA A 725 -21.96 1.18 -2.71
N ASN A 726 -23.20 1.67 -2.79
CA ASN A 726 -23.53 2.97 -3.38
C ASN A 726 -22.99 3.16 -4.80
N GLY A 727 -23.05 2.13 -5.65
CA GLY A 727 -22.66 2.27 -7.06
C GLY A 727 -21.18 1.96 -7.36
N SER A 728 -20.35 1.68 -6.35
CA SER A 728 -18.89 1.56 -6.53
C SER A 728 -18.26 0.40 -5.74
N TRP A 729 -17.27 -0.25 -6.37
CA TRP A 729 -16.44 -1.29 -5.76
C TRP A 729 -15.31 -0.66 -4.96
N SER A 730 -15.01 -1.21 -3.77
CA SER A 730 -13.76 -0.90 -3.08
C SER A 730 -12.54 -1.30 -3.92
N THR A 731 -11.50 -0.48 -3.92
CA THR A 731 -10.19 -0.82 -4.52
C THR A 731 -9.20 -1.41 -3.52
N ASP A 732 -9.60 -1.58 -2.26
CA ASP A 732 -8.74 -2.07 -1.19
C ASP A 732 -8.65 -3.60 -1.19
N VAL A 733 -7.53 -4.11 -1.69
CA VAL A 733 -7.19 -5.55 -1.71
C VAL A 733 -6.20 -5.93 -0.60
N SER A 734 -5.97 -5.06 0.38
CA SER A 734 -4.98 -5.28 1.44
C SER A 734 -5.34 -6.45 2.37
N ASN A 735 -6.60 -6.88 2.39
CA ASN A 735 -7.08 -8.05 3.14
C ASN A 735 -6.70 -9.41 2.52
N TRP A 736 -5.80 -9.43 1.54
CA TRP A 736 -5.46 -10.65 0.82
C TRP A 736 -4.82 -11.71 1.72
N ILE A 737 -5.09 -12.97 1.41
CA ILE A 737 -4.48 -14.14 2.04
C ILE A 737 -3.98 -15.13 1.00
N GLY A 738 -3.09 -16.04 1.41
CA GLY A 738 -2.66 -17.18 0.60
C GLY A 738 -3.61 -18.37 0.74
N VAL A 739 -4.29 -18.74 -0.35
CA VAL A 739 -5.30 -19.81 -0.40
C VAL A 739 -4.74 -21.02 -1.15
N ALA A 740 -4.89 -22.21 -0.57
CA ALA A 740 -4.50 -23.47 -1.19
C ALA A 740 -5.59 -24.54 -0.99
N CYS A 741 -5.59 -25.58 -1.83
CA CYS A 741 -6.49 -26.73 -1.68
C CYS A 741 -5.79 -27.94 -1.04
N LYS A 742 -6.57 -28.82 -0.41
CA LYS A 742 -6.15 -30.16 0.03
C LYS A 742 -5.70 -31.00 -1.19
N SER A 743 -4.64 -31.79 -1.01
CA SER A 743 -4.18 -32.76 -2.02
C SER A 743 -5.12 -33.97 -2.09
N LYS A 744 -5.59 -34.34 -3.29
CA LYS A 744 -6.37 -35.57 -3.53
C LYS A 744 -5.51 -36.84 -3.59
N PHE A 745 -4.20 -36.71 -3.54
CA PHE A 745 -3.27 -37.82 -3.63
C PHE A 745 -2.45 -37.92 -2.34
N PRO A 746 -2.09 -39.14 -1.91
CA PRO A 746 -1.13 -39.31 -0.84
C PRO A 746 0.19 -38.64 -1.27
N GLY A 747 0.60 -37.59 -0.57
CA GLY A 747 1.97 -37.09 -0.66
C GLY A 747 2.86 -38.07 0.10
N VAL A 748 3.86 -38.62 -0.58
CA VAL A 748 4.65 -39.75 -0.06
C VAL A 748 6.06 -39.28 0.29
N ASP A 749 6.43 -39.52 1.54
CA ASP A 749 7.80 -39.40 2.04
C ASP A 749 8.46 -40.79 2.00
N VAL A 750 9.72 -40.82 1.57
CA VAL A 750 10.52 -42.04 1.42
C VAL A 750 11.72 -41.97 2.35
N GLU A 751 11.85 -42.95 3.23
CA GLU A 751 13.05 -43.18 4.04
C GLU A 751 13.69 -44.49 3.58
N VAL A 752 14.93 -44.46 3.09
CA VAL A 752 15.66 -45.68 2.68
C VAL A 752 16.68 -46.07 3.75
N SER A 753 16.74 -47.36 4.07
CA SER A 753 17.72 -47.92 5.00
C SER A 753 18.18 -49.31 4.52
N HIS A 754 19.44 -49.39 4.08
CA HIS A 754 20.05 -50.61 3.52
C HIS A 754 19.18 -51.16 2.36
N LYS A 755 18.79 -52.44 2.43
CA LYS A 755 17.94 -53.11 1.43
C LYS A 755 16.44 -52.85 1.60
N ARG A 756 16.01 -51.90 2.44
CA ARG A 756 14.58 -51.63 2.70
C ARG A 756 14.26 -50.14 2.60
N PHE A 757 13.00 -49.82 2.37
CA PHE A 757 12.48 -48.46 2.46
C PHE A 757 11.22 -48.42 3.35
N LYS A 758 10.99 -47.29 4.00
CA LYS A 758 9.73 -46.95 4.63
C LYS A 758 9.07 -45.84 3.82
N LEU A 759 7.82 -46.05 3.46
CA LEU A 759 6.97 -44.99 2.92
C LEU A 759 6.08 -44.48 4.03
N THR A 760 5.95 -43.17 4.15
CA THR A 760 4.90 -42.52 4.94
C THR A 760 4.11 -41.64 3.98
N TRP A 761 2.78 -41.55 4.11
CA TRP A 761 2.00 -40.71 3.22
C TRP A 761 0.93 -39.89 3.93
N THR A 762 0.55 -38.77 3.33
CA THR A 762 -0.55 -37.95 3.85
C THR A 762 -1.87 -38.72 3.74
N PRO A 763 -2.64 -38.88 4.82
CA PRO A 763 -3.95 -39.52 4.76
C PRO A 763 -4.89 -38.79 3.79
N VAL A 764 -5.58 -39.57 2.96
CA VAL A 764 -6.61 -39.13 2.02
C VAL A 764 -7.98 -39.35 2.65
N GLU A 765 -8.76 -38.28 2.74
CA GLU A 765 -10.09 -38.28 3.33
C GLU A 765 -11.04 -39.22 2.56
N GLY A 766 -11.67 -40.16 3.26
CA GLY A 766 -12.54 -41.20 2.66
C GLY A 766 -11.81 -42.39 2.04
N ALA A 767 -10.49 -42.51 2.25
CA ALA A 767 -9.76 -43.71 1.83
C ALA A 767 -10.22 -44.93 2.64
N GLU A 768 -10.71 -45.95 1.93
CA GLU A 768 -11.02 -47.27 2.50
C GLU A 768 -9.74 -48.08 2.68
N ARG A 769 -8.78 -47.94 1.74
CA ARG A 769 -7.48 -48.65 1.68
C ARG A 769 -6.45 -47.87 0.90
N TYR A 770 -5.17 -48.22 1.06
CA TYR A 770 -4.07 -47.80 0.19
C TYR A 770 -3.43 -48.99 -0.53
N ALA A 771 -2.86 -48.73 -1.71
CA ALA A 771 -2.05 -49.67 -2.47
C ALA A 771 -0.73 -49.02 -2.85
N ILE A 772 0.36 -49.74 -2.63
CA ILE A 772 1.70 -49.31 -2.99
C ILE A 772 2.09 -50.10 -4.24
N GLY A 773 2.36 -49.40 -5.34
CA GLY A 773 2.78 -49.96 -6.61
C GLY A 773 4.24 -49.64 -6.92
N ALA A 774 4.96 -50.57 -7.54
CA ALA A 774 6.28 -50.36 -8.13
C ALA A 774 6.30 -50.83 -9.59
N TYR A 775 6.99 -50.08 -10.44
CA TYR A 775 7.15 -50.38 -11.86
C TYR A 775 8.42 -51.22 -12.07
N ILE A 776 8.25 -52.50 -12.38
CA ILE A 776 9.32 -53.49 -12.45
C ILE A 776 9.19 -54.26 -13.77
N ASN A 777 10.28 -54.32 -14.56
CA ASN A 777 10.34 -55.02 -15.85
C ASN A 777 9.25 -54.59 -16.87
N GLY A 778 8.87 -53.32 -16.86
CA GLY A 778 7.87 -52.78 -17.78
C GLY A 778 6.40 -52.96 -17.34
N GLU A 779 6.17 -53.47 -16.13
CA GLU A 779 4.82 -53.67 -15.58
C GLU A 779 4.68 -53.12 -14.15
N TRP A 780 3.48 -52.63 -13.81
CA TRP A 780 3.13 -52.21 -12.45
C TRP A 780 2.84 -53.43 -11.57
N LYS A 781 3.59 -53.57 -10.47
CA LYS A 781 3.40 -54.61 -9.45
C LYS A 781 2.97 -53.99 -8.13
N ILE A 782 1.94 -54.54 -7.50
CA ILE A 782 1.50 -54.12 -6.16
C ILE A 782 2.42 -54.78 -5.14
N LEU A 783 3.02 -53.95 -4.29
CA LEU A 783 3.94 -54.37 -3.24
C LEU A 783 3.24 -54.57 -1.89
N ALA A 784 2.27 -53.70 -1.57
CA ALA A 784 1.51 -53.79 -0.34
C ALA A 784 0.12 -53.16 -0.50
N ARG A 785 -0.79 -53.56 0.38
CA ARG A 785 -2.12 -52.95 0.54
C ARG A 785 -2.40 -52.79 2.02
N GLU A 786 -2.78 -51.58 2.40
CA GLU A 786 -3.01 -51.22 3.79
C GLU A 786 -4.44 -50.69 3.97
N ASP A 787 -4.96 -50.73 5.19
CA ASP A 787 -6.27 -50.19 5.51
C ASP A 787 -6.24 -48.64 5.55
N GLY A 788 -7.41 -48.01 5.43
CA GLY A 788 -7.54 -46.56 5.22
C GLY A 788 -7.01 -45.67 6.36
N ASP A 789 -6.83 -46.23 7.55
CA ASP A 789 -6.24 -45.60 8.73
C ASP A 789 -4.71 -45.80 8.83
N VAL A 790 -4.13 -46.61 7.96
CA VAL A 790 -2.69 -46.84 7.89
C VAL A 790 -2.06 -45.93 6.86
N THR A 791 -1.08 -45.13 7.29
CA THR A 791 -0.42 -44.13 6.45
C THR A 791 1.08 -44.34 6.32
N SER A 792 1.55 -45.57 6.57
CA SER A 792 2.96 -45.92 6.36
C SER A 792 3.13 -47.41 6.08
N VAL A 793 4.16 -47.78 5.32
CA VAL A 793 4.57 -49.18 5.11
C VAL A 793 6.09 -49.30 5.13
N ILE A 794 6.61 -50.40 5.66
CA ILE A 794 8.02 -50.78 5.54
C ILE A 794 8.13 -51.91 4.53
N SER A 795 9.02 -51.76 3.56
CA SER A 795 9.22 -52.74 2.49
C SER A 795 9.89 -54.02 3.00
N PRO A 796 9.68 -55.17 2.33
CA PRO A 796 10.62 -56.30 2.40
C PRO A 796 11.99 -55.89 1.84
N GLU A 797 12.97 -56.79 1.84
CA GLU A 797 14.27 -56.52 1.21
C GLU A 797 14.14 -56.41 -0.31
N PHE A 798 14.75 -55.38 -0.88
CA PHE A 798 14.85 -55.10 -2.31
C PHE A 798 16.30 -55.26 -2.78
N GLU A 799 16.45 -55.68 -4.04
CA GLU A 799 17.75 -55.63 -4.71
C GLU A 799 18.15 -54.18 -4.98
N SER A 800 19.46 -53.92 -5.02
CA SER A 800 19.98 -52.58 -5.32
C SER A 800 19.50 -52.11 -6.70
N GLY A 801 19.04 -50.87 -6.77
CA GLY A 801 18.46 -50.27 -7.96
C GLY A 801 17.47 -49.16 -7.66
N THR A 802 17.09 -48.41 -8.70
CA THR A 802 16.07 -47.36 -8.62
C THR A 802 14.73 -47.91 -9.09
N TYR A 803 13.74 -47.86 -8.20
CA TYR A 803 12.39 -48.32 -8.45
C TYR A 803 11.45 -47.12 -8.56
N LYS A 804 10.71 -47.03 -9.67
CA LYS A 804 9.63 -46.07 -9.83
C LYS A 804 8.38 -46.59 -9.12
N MET A 805 7.81 -45.80 -8.22
CA MET A 805 6.77 -46.23 -7.28
C MET A 805 5.63 -45.24 -7.16
N VAL A 806 4.49 -45.67 -6.60
CA VAL A 806 3.30 -44.83 -6.38
C VAL A 806 2.47 -45.36 -5.21
N VAL A 807 1.79 -44.46 -4.47
CA VAL A 807 0.77 -44.83 -3.48
C VAL A 807 -0.60 -44.37 -3.98
N CYS A 808 -1.55 -45.29 -4.05
CA CYS A 808 -2.91 -45.05 -4.52
C CYS A 808 -3.91 -45.27 -3.38
N ALA A 809 -4.86 -44.36 -3.21
CA ALA A 809 -5.99 -44.55 -2.30
C ALA A 809 -7.15 -45.27 -3.03
N ARG A 810 -7.92 -46.08 -2.29
CA ARG A 810 -9.20 -46.64 -2.71
C ARG A 810 -10.33 -45.85 -2.06
N ILE A 811 -11.22 -45.28 -2.84
CA ILE A 811 -12.31 -44.41 -2.36
C ILE A 811 -13.59 -44.87 -3.05
N ASN A 812 -14.67 -45.10 -2.29
CA ASN A 812 -15.95 -45.58 -2.79
C ASN A 812 -15.84 -46.88 -3.61
N GLY A 813 -15.05 -47.84 -3.13
CA GLY A 813 -14.85 -49.12 -3.80
C GLY A 813 -13.92 -49.12 -5.03
N GLU A 814 -13.43 -47.98 -5.51
CA GLU A 814 -12.54 -47.88 -6.68
C GLU A 814 -11.13 -47.34 -6.35
N TRP A 815 -10.10 -47.82 -7.06
CA TRP A 815 -8.72 -47.33 -6.91
C TRP A 815 -8.51 -46.05 -7.72
N ASP A 816 -7.97 -44.99 -7.10
CA ASP A 816 -7.67 -43.75 -7.80
C ASP A 816 -6.39 -43.87 -8.63
N LEU A 817 -6.53 -44.27 -9.90
CA LEU A 817 -5.44 -44.43 -10.86
C LEU A 817 -5.20 -43.19 -11.75
N ARG A 818 -5.91 -42.08 -11.50
CA ARG A 818 -5.81 -40.89 -12.36
C ARG A 818 -4.45 -40.23 -12.24
N LYS A 819 -3.86 -39.81 -13.36
CA LYS A 819 -2.53 -39.19 -13.41
C LYS A 819 -1.44 -40.04 -12.71
N LEU A 820 -1.55 -41.37 -12.76
CA LEU A 820 -0.62 -42.31 -12.11
C LEU A 820 0.85 -41.93 -12.35
N GLU A 821 1.21 -41.67 -13.60
CA GLU A 821 2.57 -41.33 -14.04
C GLU A 821 3.11 -40.02 -13.46
N SER A 822 2.26 -39.02 -13.16
CA SER A 822 2.71 -37.76 -12.56
C SER A 822 2.76 -37.80 -11.03
N ARG A 823 2.31 -38.91 -10.43
CA ARG A 823 2.30 -39.15 -8.97
C ARG A 823 3.41 -40.11 -8.56
N THR A 824 4.18 -40.61 -9.52
CA THR A 824 5.24 -41.56 -9.23
C THR A 824 6.42 -40.86 -8.59
N PHE A 825 7.04 -41.53 -7.65
CA PHE A 825 8.30 -41.12 -7.02
C PHE A 825 9.31 -42.24 -7.21
N GLU A 826 10.59 -41.92 -7.11
CA GLU A 826 11.67 -42.90 -7.21
C GLU A 826 12.16 -43.29 -5.81
N VAL A 827 12.37 -44.59 -5.62
CA VAL A 827 13.02 -45.15 -4.44
C VAL A 827 14.30 -45.82 -4.92
N THR A 828 15.45 -45.27 -4.53
CA THR A 828 16.76 -45.85 -4.85
C THR A 828 17.27 -46.64 -3.65
N ILE A 829 17.44 -47.95 -3.85
CA ILE A 829 18.04 -48.87 -2.89
C ILE A 829 19.51 -49.05 -3.31
N ASP A 830 20.44 -48.75 -2.40
CA ASP A 830 21.89 -48.82 -2.66
C ASP A 830 22.45 -50.25 -2.74
#